data_AF-A0A284S5B1-F1
#
_entry.id   AF-A0A284S5B1-F1
#
_cell.length_a   1.000
_cell.length_b   1.000
_cell.length_c   1.000
_cell.angle_alpha   90.00
_cell.angle_beta   90.00
_cell.angle_gamma   90.00
#
_symmetry.space_group_name_H-M   'P 1'
#
loop_
_entity.id
_entity.type
_entity.pdbx_description
1 polymer ?
#
loop_
_entity_poly.entity_id
_entity_poly.type
_entity_poly.pdbx_seq_one_letter_code
_entity_poly.pdbx_strand_id
1 'polypeptide(L)'
;MPGPSSQRSKKSKSKAKPSTAPASSTPDAYIGDIDNAVGWNIIVDILCEGLELPDLTTRSGLKKVHANFDSIYRRLDKTYVKHESNEKVTGGIAGIYGKMCADKILRDRLFEKGFLNRLLPLLYIQETRHVALRALSLITHHGGEDIRFEIARHSNELAKTLSKFPDDAAGSELVVSVLAHSVPAVVAYDTISPKPDIFRSLDMNIIIKEVTESMKRPSASTYLINHASELLSLSTLNCYDAFKQTPSALNFLVAGLRSADWAFRCTCLGGVIRFHRHEAEGDTRDMDPNKFMAAISRRFPSHINDVLLAYGPEQCETYMTLKATRDFQDAMMKCAQDHDLYRLGLSIAPIILRTEYSVANGMFESENPVTGQREIVDIGLPFTMWGDSLPHCAKAIRAKGNPSEADIADILDIKYFIMKARLPEAVRLAQESLKRNPHCAYYHYATTLLADPVKGLRAAKKGLKCKQTSPFIHFQLLRRGVSHAVELGLQKLQEASRFDTVPWHEGVAFLTSAFEDSKTYIKQAPPDNRHMKYALYWNILLTLAIQGPDISVNLRELEKTRKQLQLADEISTFVGTPPPKTNERLAQETVVKLYTEAAQEWESTILNNDTEWEEIVTPERAEDDLQAWLEELHLDDPAVKANPSCLHPKITSNNVALYRCSWCGTPSAVLRKCSRCGQTR
;
A
#
# COMPACT_ATOMS: atom_id res chain seq x y z
N MET A 1 24.16 -31.96 62.64
CA MET A 1 23.22 -31.98 63.79
C MET A 1 22.27 -30.79 63.70
N PRO A 2 20.98 -30.95 64.02
CA PRO A 2 19.91 -30.03 63.66
C PRO A 2 19.33 -29.22 64.85
N GLY A 3 18.65 -28.11 64.53
CA GLY A 3 17.47 -27.62 65.26
C GLY A 3 17.51 -26.12 65.68
N PRO A 4 16.36 -25.48 65.99
CA PRO A 4 14.97 -25.97 65.87
C PRO A 4 14.01 -25.05 65.07
N SER A 5 12.97 -25.70 64.57
CA SER A 5 11.74 -25.17 63.98
C SER A 5 10.88 -24.39 64.97
N SER A 6 10.26 -23.29 64.52
CA SER A 6 9.09 -22.70 65.17
C SER A 6 7.87 -22.76 64.26
N GLN A 7 6.88 -23.55 64.71
CA GLN A 7 5.53 -23.64 64.15
C GLN A 7 4.75 -22.36 64.46
N ARG A 8 3.94 -21.88 63.51
CA ARG A 8 2.76 -21.03 63.82
C ARG A 8 1.53 -21.48 63.04
N SER A 9 0.64 -22.10 63.80
CA SER A 9 -0.81 -22.30 63.69
C SER A 9 -1.53 -22.22 62.33
N LYS A 10 -2.10 -23.37 61.95
CA LYS A 10 -3.24 -23.49 61.02
C LYS A 10 -4.49 -22.84 61.64
N LYS A 11 -5.03 -21.80 60.99
CA LYS A 11 -6.44 -21.37 61.19
C LYS A 11 -7.37 -22.31 60.42
N SER A 12 -8.31 -22.91 61.13
CA SER A 12 -9.40 -23.72 60.59
C SER A 12 -10.29 -22.88 59.69
N LYS A 13 -10.39 -23.25 58.40
CA LYS A 13 -11.50 -22.78 57.55
C LYS A 13 -12.77 -23.51 57.97
N SER A 14 -13.79 -22.74 58.34
CA SER A 14 -15.14 -23.19 58.59
C SER A 14 -15.69 -23.90 57.34
N LYS A 15 -16.28 -25.09 57.54
CA LYS A 15 -17.11 -25.77 56.56
C LYS A 15 -18.33 -24.89 56.26
N ALA A 16 -18.37 -24.30 55.08
CA ALA A 16 -19.63 -23.84 54.51
C ALA A 16 -20.50 -25.07 54.19
N LYS A 17 -21.74 -25.05 54.66
CA LYS A 17 -22.76 -26.07 54.35
C LYS A 17 -22.96 -26.16 52.83
N PRO A 18 -23.29 -27.35 52.29
CA PRO A 18 -23.68 -27.48 50.90
C PRO A 18 -25.01 -26.74 50.73
N SER A 19 -25.00 -25.63 49.99
CA SER A 19 -26.23 -25.08 49.44
C SER A 19 -26.72 -26.08 48.40
N THR A 20 -27.84 -26.71 48.74
CA THR A 20 -28.76 -27.42 47.85
C THR A 20 -28.70 -26.86 46.43
N ALA A 21 -28.37 -27.73 45.47
CA ALA A 21 -28.56 -27.47 44.06
C ALA A 21 -30.01 -26.99 43.83
N PRO A 22 -30.24 -25.89 43.10
CA PRO A 22 -31.56 -25.67 42.54
C PRO A 22 -31.82 -26.81 41.56
N ALA A 23 -33.00 -27.39 41.67
CA ALA A 23 -33.54 -28.33 40.71
C ALA A 23 -33.37 -27.79 39.28
N SER A 24 -33.09 -28.71 38.35
CA SER A 24 -33.03 -28.45 36.91
C SER A 24 -34.16 -27.51 36.49
N SER A 25 -33.83 -26.24 36.24
CA SER A 25 -34.74 -25.31 35.62
C SER A 25 -34.92 -25.78 34.18
N THR A 26 -36.15 -26.13 33.83
CA THR A 26 -36.54 -26.27 32.43
C THR A 26 -36.16 -24.98 31.68
N PRO A 27 -35.79 -25.05 30.39
CA PRO A 27 -35.32 -23.90 29.59
C PRO A 27 -36.25 -22.68 29.50
N ASP A 28 -37.45 -22.73 30.10
CA ASP A 28 -38.45 -21.67 30.05
C ASP A 28 -38.50 -20.79 31.32
N ALA A 29 -37.78 -21.15 32.39
CA ALA A 29 -37.85 -20.44 33.68
C ALA A 29 -37.21 -19.04 33.66
N TYR A 30 -36.20 -18.82 32.82
CA TYR A 30 -35.45 -17.55 32.72
C TYR A 30 -36.03 -16.58 31.67
N ILE A 31 -37.02 -17.02 30.88
CA ILE A 31 -37.59 -16.20 29.79
C ILE A 31 -38.33 -14.98 30.35
N GLY A 32 -39.04 -15.13 31.48
CA GLY A 32 -39.67 -14.01 32.18
C GLY A 32 -38.65 -12.99 32.70
N ASP A 33 -37.44 -13.41 33.06
CA ASP A 33 -36.37 -12.50 33.50
C ASP A 33 -35.76 -11.75 32.31
N ILE A 34 -35.68 -12.39 31.12
CA ILE A 34 -35.24 -11.75 29.87
C ILE A 34 -36.23 -10.69 29.40
N ASP A 35 -37.53 -10.99 29.45
CA ASP A 35 -38.58 -10.07 29.02
C ASP A 35 -38.60 -8.79 29.88
N ASN A 36 -38.18 -8.89 31.15
CA ASN A 36 -38.06 -7.76 32.08
C ASN A 36 -36.66 -7.10 32.10
N ALA A 37 -35.64 -7.70 31.48
CA ALA A 37 -34.28 -7.17 31.46
C ALA A 37 -34.14 -5.94 30.55
N VAL A 38 -33.39 -4.94 31.02
CA VAL A 38 -33.02 -3.72 30.29
C VAL A 38 -31.53 -3.75 29.97
N GLY A 39 -31.18 -4.07 28.71
CA GLY A 39 -29.82 -4.04 28.20
C GLY A 39 -29.28 -5.40 27.76
N TRP A 40 -28.60 -5.41 26.61
CA TRP A 40 -28.13 -6.64 25.95
C TRP A 40 -27.12 -7.46 26.76
N ASN A 41 -26.27 -6.83 27.56
CA ASN A 41 -25.33 -7.57 28.41
C ASN A 41 -26.04 -8.41 29.46
N ILE A 42 -27.07 -7.85 30.11
CA ILE A 42 -27.87 -8.55 31.12
C ILE A 42 -28.61 -9.73 30.46
N ILE A 43 -29.22 -9.51 29.30
CA ILE A 43 -29.90 -10.56 28.53
C ILE A 43 -28.92 -11.69 28.15
N VAL A 44 -27.73 -11.34 27.65
CA VAL A 44 -26.69 -12.32 27.31
C VAL A 44 -26.23 -13.10 28.55
N ASP A 45 -26.07 -12.44 29.69
CA ASP A 45 -25.58 -13.08 30.91
C ASP A 45 -26.65 -14.03 31.51
N ILE A 46 -27.93 -13.61 31.53
CA ILE A 46 -29.07 -14.48 31.89
C ILE A 46 -29.13 -15.71 30.97
N LEU A 47 -28.97 -15.53 29.65
CA LEU A 47 -28.93 -16.65 28.70
C LEU A 47 -27.70 -17.54 28.91
N CYS A 48 -26.55 -16.98 29.24
CA CYS A 48 -25.34 -17.76 29.54
C CYS A 48 -25.54 -18.61 30.80
N GLU A 49 -26.17 -18.07 31.85
CA GLU A 49 -26.50 -18.79 33.07
C GLU A 49 -27.56 -19.87 32.81
N GLY A 50 -28.69 -19.50 32.18
CA GLY A 50 -29.81 -20.39 31.89
C GLY A 50 -29.47 -21.54 30.94
N LEU A 51 -28.51 -21.34 30.02
CA LEU A 51 -28.01 -22.38 29.11
C LEU A 51 -26.74 -23.07 29.61
N GLU A 52 -26.31 -22.78 30.83
CA GLU A 52 -25.10 -23.34 31.46
C GLU A 52 -23.87 -23.22 30.53
N LEU A 53 -23.62 -22.00 30.05
CA LEU A 53 -22.46 -21.69 29.23
C LEU A 53 -21.23 -21.41 30.11
N PRO A 54 -20.03 -21.85 29.69
CA PRO A 54 -18.81 -21.39 30.32
C PRO A 54 -18.65 -19.88 30.18
N ASP A 55 -17.98 -19.25 31.14
CA ASP A 55 -17.71 -17.81 31.13
C ASP A 55 -16.92 -17.37 29.88
N LEU A 56 -17.63 -16.80 28.91
CA LEU A 56 -17.11 -16.34 27.62
C LEU A 56 -16.18 -15.11 27.76
N THR A 57 -16.09 -14.53 28.95
CA THR A 57 -15.21 -13.43 29.30
C THR A 57 -13.87 -13.90 29.88
N THR A 58 -13.60 -15.21 29.86
CA THR A 58 -12.34 -15.77 30.34
C THR A 58 -11.72 -16.72 29.33
N ARG A 59 -10.38 -16.76 29.30
CA ARG A 59 -9.65 -17.72 28.46
C ARG A 59 -9.96 -19.17 28.83
N SER A 60 -10.14 -19.46 30.12
CA SER A 60 -10.51 -20.80 30.60
C SER A 60 -11.93 -21.17 30.17
N GLY A 61 -12.88 -20.25 30.18
CA GLY A 61 -14.22 -20.48 29.65
C GLY A 61 -14.20 -20.72 28.14
N LEU A 62 -13.51 -19.91 27.35
CA LEU A 62 -13.36 -20.15 25.91
C LEU A 62 -12.71 -21.51 25.59
N LYS A 63 -11.73 -21.96 26.39
CA LYS A 63 -11.19 -23.34 26.27
C LYS A 63 -12.24 -24.42 26.52
N LYS A 64 -13.13 -24.22 27.50
CA LYS A 64 -14.25 -25.15 27.75
C LYS A 64 -15.26 -25.15 26.61
N VAL A 65 -15.48 -23.98 25.98
CA VAL A 65 -16.31 -23.87 24.78
C VAL A 65 -15.70 -24.67 23.63
N HIS A 66 -14.39 -24.56 23.38
CA HIS A 66 -13.68 -25.38 22.39
C HIS A 66 -13.91 -26.88 22.59
N ALA A 67 -13.76 -27.36 23.83
CA ALA A 67 -13.91 -28.76 24.17
C ALA A 67 -15.35 -29.28 24.00
N ASN A 68 -16.36 -28.42 24.12
CA ASN A 68 -17.77 -28.81 24.13
C ASN A 68 -18.60 -28.11 23.03
N PHE A 69 -17.93 -27.63 21.98
CA PHE A 69 -18.51 -26.71 21.01
C PHE A 69 -19.82 -27.21 20.39
N ASP A 70 -19.85 -28.45 19.89
CA ASP A 70 -21.04 -28.97 19.20
C ASP A 70 -22.25 -29.08 20.14
N SER A 71 -22.03 -29.39 21.42
CA SER A 71 -23.09 -29.41 22.44
C SER A 71 -23.59 -28.01 22.74
N ILE A 72 -22.67 -27.06 22.97
CA ILE A 72 -23.00 -25.65 23.24
C ILE A 72 -23.74 -25.03 22.05
N TYR A 73 -23.22 -25.19 20.84
CA TYR A 73 -23.85 -24.69 19.62
C TYR A 73 -25.25 -25.27 19.43
N ARG A 74 -25.43 -26.59 19.62
CA ARG A 74 -26.74 -27.23 19.51
C ARG A 74 -27.74 -26.68 20.54
N ARG A 75 -27.32 -26.36 21.78
CA ARG A 75 -28.19 -25.73 22.78
C ARG A 75 -28.59 -24.31 22.35
N LEU A 76 -27.64 -23.52 21.87
CA LEU A 76 -27.88 -22.17 21.36
C LEU A 76 -28.83 -22.18 20.16
N ASP A 77 -28.57 -23.01 19.14
CA ASP A 77 -29.42 -23.09 17.94
C ASP A 77 -30.83 -23.62 18.26
N LYS A 78 -30.96 -24.63 19.13
CA LYS A 78 -32.28 -25.08 19.59
C LYS A 78 -33.06 -23.98 20.31
N THR A 79 -32.39 -23.20 21.15
CA THR A 79 -33.02 -22.09 21.88
C THR A 79 -33.41 -20.97 20.92
N TYR A 80 -32.55 -20.67 19.94
CA TYR A 80 -32.85 -19.70 18.88
C TYR A 80 -34.11 -20.10 18.11
N VAL A 81 -34.16 -21.34 17.61
CA VAL A 81 -35.29 -21.83 16.80
C VAL A 81 -36.57 -21.93 17.64
N LYS A 82 -36.48 -22.38 18.90
CA LYS A 82 -37.65 -22.47 19.80
C LYS A 82 -38.28 -21.10 20.09
N HIS A 83 -37.47 -20.05 20.13
CA HIS A 83 -37.89 -18.70 20.49
C HIS A 83 -37.66 -17.70 19.35
N GLU A 84 -37.82 -18.12 18.09
CA GLU A 84 -37.52 -17.29 16.91
C GLU A 84 -38.30 -15.96 16.88
N SER A 85 -39.50 -15.93 17.46
CA SER A 85 -40.32 -14.72 17.60
C SER A 85 -39.97 -13.84 18.81
N ASN A 86 -39.14 -14.31 19.75
CA ASN A 86 -38.68 -13.50 20.88
C ASN A 86 -37.36 -12.81 20.51
N GLU A 87 -37.46 -11.52 20.20
CA GLU A 87 -36.36 -10.66 19.79
C GLU A 87 -35.24 -10.57 20.83
N LYS A 88 -35.59 -10.56 22.12
CA LYS A 88 -34.59 -10.52 23.20
C LYS A 88 -33.80 -11.82 23.29
N VAL A 89 -34.45 -12.96 23.12
CA VAL A 89 -33.77 -14.26 23.12
C VAL A 89 -32.89 -14.42 21.89
N THR A 90 -33.41 -14.14 20.69
CA THR A 90 -32.65 -14.26 19.43
C THR A 90 -31.49 -13.26 19.36
N GLY A 91 -31.72 -11.99 19.76
CA GLY A 91 -30.68 -10.97 19.88
C GLY A 91 -29.64 -11.28 20.95
N GLY A 92 -30.05 -11.87 22.08
CA GLY A 92 -29.12 -12.33 23.12
C GLY A 92 -28.22 -13.47 22.64
N ILE A 93 -28.76 -14.42 21.88
CA ILE A 93 -27.98 -15.49 21.25
C ILE A 93 -27.00 -14.92 20.21
N ALA A 94 -27.40 -13.93 19.42
CA ALA A 94 -26.49 -13.21 18.53
C ALA A 94 -25.33 -12.54 19.29
N GLY A 95 -25.61 -11.94 20.45
CA GLY A 95 -24.59 -11.43 21.36
C GLY A 95 -23.62 -12.50 21.87
N ILE A 96 -24.12 -13.70 22.19
CA ILE A 96 -23.30 -14.86 22.57
C ILE A 96 -22.38 -15.29 21.43
N TYR A 97 -22.91 -15.40 20.21
CA TYR A 97 -22.09 -15.70 19.02
C TYR A 97 -21.02 -14.63 18.82
N GLY A 98 -21.36 -13.35 18.96
CA GLY A 98 -20.38 -12.26 18.95
C GLY A 98 -19.25 -12.47 19.96
N LYS A 99 -19.57 -12.74 21.24
CA LYS A 99 -18.56 -13.03 22.28
C LYS A 99 -17.65 -14.21 21.91
N MET A 100 -18.19 -15.27 21.31
CA MET A 100 -17.41 -16.42 20.83
C MET A 100 -16.50 -16.07 19.64
N CYS A 101 -16.94 -15.17 18.76
CA CYS A 101 -16.20 -14.77 17.55
C CYS A 101 -14.92 -13.96 17.82
N ALA A 102 -14.71 -13.51 19.06
CA ALA A 102 -13.44 -12.97 19.51
C ALA A 102 -12.30 -14.01 19.49
N ASP A 103 -12.61 -15.31 19.46
CA ASP A 103 -11.64 -16.38 19.21
C ASP A 103 -11.72 -16.85 17.75
N LYS A 104 -10.60 -16.77 17.03
CA LYS A 104 -10.52 -17.16 15.61
C LYS A 104 -11.13 -18.53 15.33
N ILE A 105 -10.77 -19.53 16.11
CA ILE A 105 -11.12 -20.93 15.83
C ILE A 105 -12.61 -21.15 16.14
N LEU A 106 -13.14 -20.53 17.21
CA LEU A 106 -14.58 -20.61 17.49
C LEU A 106 -15.41 -19.90 16.43
N ARG A 107 -14.96 -18.73 15.96
CA ARG A 107 -15.61 -18.01 14.88
C ARG A 107 -15.70 -18.85 13.60
N ASP A 108 -14.57 -19.42 13.18
CA ASP A 108 -14.52 -20.21 11.95
C ASP A 108 -15.44 -21.45 12.08
N ARG A 109 -15.47 -22.12 13.25
CA ARG A 109 -16.43 -23.21 13.52
C ARG A 109 -17.89 -22.76 13.56
N LEU A 110 -18.19 -21.57 14.09
CA LEU A 110 -19.54 -21.00 14.07
C LEU A 110 -19.99 -20.74 12.63
N PHE A 111 -19.09 -20.18 11.82
CA PHE A 111 -19.31 -19.92 10.40
C PHE A 111 -19.64 -21.18 9.62
N GLU A 112 -18.87 -22.25 9.80
CA GLU A 112 -19.14 -23.57 9.19
C GLU A 112 -20.52 -24.14 9.56
N LYS A 113 -21.05 -23.81 10.74
CA LYS A 113 -22.39 -24.23 11.17
C LYS A 113 -23.51 -23.31 10.64
N GLY A 114 -23.20 -22.29 9.85
CA GLY A 114 -24.18 -21.42 9.20
C GLY A 114 -24.82 -20.38 10.11
N PHE A 115 -24.14 -19.96 11.20
CA PHE A 115 -24.69 -18.96 12.13
C PHE A 115 -25.00 -17.59 11.50
N LEU A 116 -24.35 -17.25 10.37
CA LEU A 116 -24.62 -16.00 9.64
C LEU A 116 -26.09 -15.89 9.22
N ASN A 117 -26.72 -17.01 8.85
CA ASN A 117 -28.15 -17.08 8.51
C ASN A 117 -29.06 -16.73 9.70
N ARG A 118 -28.56 -16.80 10.93
CA ARG A 118 -29.27 -16.36 12.14
C ARG A 118 -29.06 -14.88 12.44
N LEU A 119 -27.93 -14.31 12.03
CA LEU A 119 -27.60 -12.91 12.29
C LEU A 119 -28.27 -11.95 11.32
N LEU A 120 -28.34 -12.29 10.03
CA LEU A 120 -28.83 -11.39 8.99
C LEU A 120 -30.30 -10.96 9.16
N PRO A 121 -31.25 -11.85 9.52
CA PRO A 121 -32.65 -11.44 9.75
C PRO A 121 -32.79 -10.40 10.87
N LEU A 122 -31.93 -10.46 11.90
CA LEU A 122 -31.96 -9.57 13.06
C LEU A 122 -31.57 -8.12 12.73
N LEU A 123 -31.00 -7.86 11.56
CA LEU A 123 -30.70 -6.50 11.09
C LEU A 123 -31.97 -5.70 10.77
N TYR A 124 -33.06 -6.41 10.42
CA TYR A 124 -34.32 -5.80 10.00
C TYR A 124 -35.29 -5.54 11.16
N ILE A 125 -34.97 -6.01 12.37
CA ILE A 125 -35.74 -5.81 13.60
C ILE A 125 -35.07 -4.67 14.39
N GLN A 126 -35.85 -3.67 14.81
CA GLN A 126 -35.33 -2.43 15.40
C GLN A 126 -34.56 -2.68 16.70
N GLU A 127 -35.08 -3.55 17.55
CA GLU A 127 -34.59 -3.89 18.87
C GLU A 127 -33.24 -4.63 18.76
N THR A 128 -33.12 -5.56 17.82
CA THR A 128 -31.95 -6.45 17.68
C THR A 128 -30.86 -5.92 16.73
N ARG A 129 -31.15 -4.87 15.95
CA ARG A 129 -30.25 -4.38 14.90
C ARG A 129 -28.84 -4.09 15.42
N HIS A 130 -28.72 -3.35 16.51
CA HIS A 130 -27.40 -2.96 17.03
C HIS A 130 -26.60 -4.15 17.54
N VAL A 131 -27.23 -5.12 18.20
CA VAL A 131 -26.51 -6.32 18.68
C VAL A 131 -26.07 -7.20 17.51
N ALA A 132 -26.88 -7.31 16.45
CA ALA A 132 -26.51 -8.02 15.22
C ALA A 132 -25.36 -7.32 14.47
N LEU A 133 -25.44 -5.99 14.28
CA LEU A 133 -24.37 -5.20 13.64
C LEU A 133 -23.05 -5.25 14.41
N ARG A 134 -23.09 -5.21 15.75
CA ARG A 134 -21.89 -5.39 16.59
C ARG A 134 -21.26 -6.76 16.41
N ALA A 135 -22.08 -7.81 16.40
CA ALA A 135 -21.58 -9.16 16.14
C ALA A 135 -20.91 -9.22 14.76
N LEU A 136 -21.55 -8.69 13.71
CA LEU A 136 -20.99 -8.65 12.36
C LEU A 136 -19.66 -7.87 12.29
N SER A 137 -19.58 -6.69 12.90
CA SER A 137 -18.36 -5.87 12.92
C SER A 137 -17.18 -6.64 13.55
N LEU A 138 -17.43 -7.32 14.67
CA LEU A 138 -16.41 -8.15 15.33
C LEU A 138 -15.99 -9.35 14.48
N ILE A 139 -16.96 -9.99 13.80
CA ILE A 139 -16.73 -11.14 12.92
C ILE A 139 -15.88 -10.74 11.72
N THR A 140 -16.16 -9.60 11.07
CA THR A 140 -15.43 -9.16 9.88
C THR A 140 -14.03 -8.65 10.21
N HIS A 141 -13.88 -7.92 11.32
CA HIS A 141 -12.60 -7.34 11.75
C HIS A 141 -11.50 -8.40 11.85
N HIS A 142 -11.80 -9.53 12.50
CA HIS A 142 -10.84 -10.64 12.66
C HIS A 142 -11.06 -11.80 11.67
N GLY A 143 -12.10 -11.73 10.84
CA GLY A 143 -12.58 -12.78 9.95
C GLY A 143 -11.55 -13.22 8.90
N GLY A 144 -11.59 -14.51 8.54
CA GLY A 144 -10.90 -15.00 7.35
C GLY A 144 -11.58 -14.50 6.07
N GLU A 145 -10.92 -14.67 4.92
CA GLU A 145 -11.42 -14.22 3.61
C GLU A 145 -12.81 -14.78 3.31
N ASP A 146 -13.07 -16.07 3.55
CA ASP A 146 -14.37 -16.70 3.31
C ASP A 146 -15.53 -16.03 4.06
N ILE A 147 -15.29 -15.64 5.31
CA ILE A 147 -16.29 -14.94 6.13
C ILE A 147 -16.56 -13.55 5.55
N ARG A 148 -15.51 -12.83 5.16
CA ARG A 148 -15.62 -11.50 4.56
C ARG A 148 -16.32 -11.56 3.21
N PHE A 149 -16.06 -12.58 2.39
CA PHE A 149 -16.75 -12.82 1.13
C PHE A 149 -18.25 -13.02 1.32
N GLU A 150 -18.66 -13.90 2.24
CA GLU A 150 -20.08 -14.16 2.47
C GLU A 150 -20.80 -12.92 3.03
N ILE A 151 -20.15 -12.14 3.91
CA ILE A 151 -20.73 -10.88 4.40
C ILE A 151 -20.80 -9.82 3.28
N ALA A 152 -19.82 -9.77 2.37
CA ALA A 152 -19.83 -8.84 1.24
C ALA A 152 -21.06 -9.04 0.32
N ARG A 153 -21.61 -10.25 0.20
CA ARG A 153 -22.85 -10.49 -0.56
C ARG A 153 -24.04 -9.67 -0.05
N HIS A 154 -24.01 -9.24 1.21
CA HIS A 154 -25.06 -8.47 1.86
C HIS A 154 -24.76 -6.97 1.91
N SER A 155 -23.64 -6.51 1.33
CA SER A 155 -23.19 -5.12 1.40
C SER A 155 -24.20 -4.12 0.81
N ASN A 156 -24.93 -4.50 -0.25
CA ASN A 156 -25.95 -3.62 -0.84
C ASN A 156 -27.08 -3.32 0.15
N GLU A 157 -27.55 -4.34 0.87
CA GLU A 157 -28.62 -4.20 1.85
C GLU A 157 -28.14 -3.47 3.10
N LEU A 158 -26.91 -3.75 3.55
CA LEU A 158 -26.27 -3.02 4.63
C LEU A 158 -26.14 -1.52 4.30
N ALA A 159 -25.66 -1.17 3.11
CA ALA A 159 -25.54 0.24 2.70
C ALA A 159 -26.89 0.96 2.70
N LYS A 160 -27.97 0.34 2.21
CA LYS A 160 -29.34 0.92 2.24
C LYS A 160 -29.85 1.20 3.66
N THR A 161 -29.32 0.53 4.69
CA THR A 161 -29.72 0.85 6.07
C THR A 161 -29.25 2.23 6.52
N LEU A 162 -28.18 2.77 5.91
CA LEU A 162 -27.64 4.09 6.23
C LEU A 162 -28.62 5.21 5.89
N SER A 163 -29.29 5.14 4.74
CA SER A 163 -30.36 6.09 4.36
C SER A 163 -31.70 5.77 5.01
N LYS A 164 -31.98 4.50 5.33
CA LYS A 164 -33.23 4.12 6.02
C LYS A 164 -33.29 4.59 7.47
N PHE A 165 -32.15 4.64 8.17
CA PHE A 165 -32.06 5.03 9.57
C PHE A 165 -31.03 6.15 9.76
N PRO A 166 -31.30 7.35 9.23
CA PRO A 166 -30.29 8.41 9.17
C PRO A 166 -29.87 8.94 10.54
N ASP A 167 -30.78 8.88 11.52
CA ASP A 167 -30.56 9.38 12.89
C ASP A 167 -29.86 8.36 13.81
N ASP A 168 -29.64 7.13 13.33
CA ASP A 168 -28.99 6.05 14.08
C ASP A 168 -27.47 6.07 13.91
N ALA A 169 -26.81 7.05 14.54
CA ALA A 169 -25.37 7.26 14.41
C ALA A 169 -24.54 6.01 14.79
N ALA A 170 -24.94 5.31 15.86
CA ALA A 170 -24.28 4.08 16.30
C ALA A 170 -24.48 2.92 15.30
N GLY A 171 -25.67 2.81 14.71
CA GLY A 171 -25.93 1.87 13.63
C GLY A 171 -25.10 2.18 12.38
N SER A 172 -25.04 3.44 11.97
CA SER A 172 -24.24 3.88 10.82
C SER A 172 -22.76 3.56 10.98
N GLU A 173 -22.19 3.82 12.16
CA GLU A 173 -20.80 3.49 12.48
C GLU A 173 -20.50 2.00 12.30
N LEU A 174 -21.37 1.13 12.83
CA LEU A 174 -21.20 -0.32 12.73
C LEU A 174 -21.37 -0.83 11.30
N VAL A 175 -22.33 -0.29 10.56
CA VAL A 175 -22.55 -0.65 9.14
C VAL A 175 -21.33 -0.29 8.31
N VAL A 176 -20.81 0.94 8.43
CA VAL A 176 -19.63 1.38 7.70
C VAL A 176 -18.41 0.51 8.06
N SER A 177 -18.23 0.16 9.33
CA SER A 177 -17.15 -0.75 9.76
C SER A 177 -17.28 -2.15 9.15
N VAL A 178 -18.49 -2.72 9.12
CA VAL A 178 -18.73 -4.02 8.46
C VAL A 178 -18.37 -3.93 6.97
N LEU A 179 -18.82 -2.89 6.27
CA LEU A 179 -18.54 -2.67 4.85
C LEU A 179 -17.04 -2.49 4.59
N ALA A 180 -16.33 -1.70 5.41
CA ALA A 180 -14.90 -1.45 5.30
C ALA A 180 -14.06 -2.73 5.46
N HIS A 181 -14.50 -3.68 6.29
CA HIS A 181 -13.81 -4.95 6.45
C HIS A 181 -14.14 -5.98 5.36
N SER A 182 -15.36 -5.94 4.78
CA SER A 182 -15.84 -6.98 3.87
C SER A 182 -15.73 -6.62 2.39
N VAL A 183 -16.02 -5.38 2.00
CA VAL A 183 -16.04 -4.97 0.59
C VAL A 183 -14.64 -4.96 -0.02
N PRO A 184 -13.61 -4.36 0.60
CA PRO A 184 -12.24 -4.40 0.06
C PRO A 184 -11.72 -5.81 -0.16
N ALA A 185 -12.14 -6.77 0.67
CA ALA A 185 -11.80 -8.17 0.50
C ALA A 185 -12.28 -8.74 -0.84
N VAL A 186 -13.23 -8.11 -1.54
CA VAL A 186 -13.70 -8.55 -2.86
C VAL A 186 -13.19 -7.61 -3.97
N VAL A 187 -13.10 -6.31 -3.70
CA VAL A 187 -12.88 -5.28 -4.73
C VAL A 187 -11.43 -4.80 -4.84
N ALA A 188 -10.56 -5.02 -3.85
CA ALA A 188 -9.23 -4.41 -3.80
C ALA A 188 -8.10 -5.35 -4.28
N TYR A 189 -8.21 -5.88 -5.50
CA TYR A 189 -7.19 -6.73 -6.12
C TYR A 189 -6.61 -6.07 -7.38
N ASP A 190 -5.28 -6.13 -7.53
CA ASP A 190 -4.61 -5.71 -8.78
C ASP A 190 -4.94 -6.62 -9.98
N THR A 191 -5.40 -7.84 -9.68
CA THR A 191 -5.83 -8.84 -10.66
C THR A 191 -7.32 -9.12 -10.53
N ILE A 192 -7.80 -10.12 -11.26
CA ILE A 192 -9.18 -10.61 -11.13
C ILE A 192 -9.45 -10.98 -9.67
N SER A 193 -10.58 -10.48 -9.14
CA SER A 193 -11.06 -10.83 -7.80
C SER A 193 -11.19 -12.35 -7.63
N PRO A 194 -10.83 -12.93 -6.46
CA PRO A 194 -11.01 -14.35 -6.19
C PRO A 194 -12.49 -14.78 -6.13
N LYS A 195 -13.42 -13.81 -6.02
CA LYS A 195 -14.87 -14.05 -6.05
C LYS A 195 -15.56 -13.14 -7.07
N PRO A 196 -15.38 -13.38 -8.39
CA PRO A 196 -15.94 -12.52 -9.44
C PRO A 196 -17.46 -12.38 -9.39
N ASP A 197 -18.17 -13.45 -8.98
CA ASP A 197 -19.64 -13.42 -8.92
C ASP A 197 -20.14 -12.50 -7.81
N ILE A 198 -19.45 -12.47 -6.67
CA ILE A 198 -19.75 -11.53 -5.59
C ILE A 198 -19.43 -10.11 -6.04
N PHE A 199 -18.25 -9.89 -6.64
CA PHE A 199 -17.86 -8.58 -7.17
C PHE A 199 -18.93 -8.00 -8.11
N ARG A 200 -19.45 -8.78 -9.06
CA ARG A 200 -20.50 -8.35 -10.00
C ARG A 200 -21.86 -8.09 -9.34
N SER A 201 -22.11 -8.67 -8.16
CA SER A 201 -23.36 -8.48 -7.42
C SER A 201 -23.38 -7.21 -6.57
N LEU A 202 -22.22 -6.58 -6.33
CA LEU A 202 -22.11 -5.37 -5.52
C LEU A 202 -22.59 -4.14 -6.30
N ASP A 203 -23.51 -3.39 -5.70
CA ASP A 203 -23.90 -2.06 -6.17
C ASP A 203 -22.99 -1.01 -5.54
N MET A 204 -21.81 -0.85 -6.13
CA MET A 204 -20.80 0.08 -5.64
C MET A 204 -21.24 1.55 -5.73
N ASN A 205 -22.19 1.88 -6.63
CA ASN A 205 -22.75 3.23 -6.69
C ASN A 205 -23.54 3.54 -5.41
N ILE A 206 -24.41 2.63 -4.98
CA ILE A 206 -25.15 2.78 -3.73
C ILE A 206 -24.19 2.76 -2.54
N ILE A 207 -23.26 1.81 -2.48
CA ILE A 207 -22.35 1.68 -1.34
C ILE A 207 -21.51 2.94 -1.15
N ILE A 208 -20.84 3.43 -2.20
CA ILE A 208 -19.98 4.62 -2.11
C ILE A 208 -20.82 5.86 -1.78
N LYS A 209 -21.99 6.03 -2.41
CA LYS A 209 -22.90 7.15 -2.13
C LYS A 209 -23.35 7.17 -0.67
N GLU A 210 -23.90 6.06 -0.17
CA GLU A 210 -24.47 6.00 1.18
C GLU A 210 -23.41 6.16 2.28
N VAL A 211 -22.21 5.60 2.07
CA VAL A 211 -21.07 5.80 2.97
C VAL A 211 -20.65 7.27 2.96
N THR A 212 -20.52 7.88 1.78
CA THR A 212 -20.12 9.29 1.63
C THR A 212 -21.12 10.23 2.32
N GLU A 213 -22.42 10.04 2.09
CA GLU A 213 -23.47 10.83 2.74
C GLU A 213 -23.52 10.62 4.25
N SER A 214 -23.15 9.43 4.74
CA SER A 214 -23.06 9.17 6.19
C SER A 214 -21.92 9.94 6.84
N MET A 215 -20.80 10.14 6.15
CA MET A 215 -19.67 10.95 6.66
C MET A 215 -20.01 12.43 6.78
N LYS A 216 -20.93 12.96 5.95
CA LYS A 216 -21.34 14.37 5.98
C LYS A 216 -22.23 14.72 7.18
N ARG A 217 -22.71 13.73 7.92
CA ARG A 217 -23.65 13.95 9.01
C ARG A 217 -22.94 14.58 10.20
N PRO A 218 -23.55 15.55 10.91
CA PRO A 218 -22.96 16.12 12.12
C PRO A 218 -22.71 15.09 13.24
N SER A 219 -23.40 13.95 13.20
CA SER A 219 -23.25 12.83 14.13
C SER A 219 -22.18 11.81 13.72
N ALA A 220 -21.49 12.01 12.59
CA ALA A 220 -20.44 11.12 12.13
C ALA A 220 -19.27 11.11 13.13
N SER A 221 -18.94 9.92 13.64
CA SER A 221 -17.84 9.75 14.57
C SER A 221 -16.50 9.62 13.84
N THR A 222 -15.40 9.92 14.52
CA THR A 222 -14.03 9.64 14.04
C THR A 222 -13.87 8.18 13.60
N TYR A 223 -14.51 7.25 14.32
CA TYR A 223 -14.47 5.83 13.99
C TYR A 223 -15.16 5.54 12.65
N LEU A 224 -16.31 6.15 12.38
CA LEU A 224 -17.01 6.04 11.09
C LEU A 224 -16.13 6.60 9.96
N ILE A 225 -15.57 7.80 10.14
CA ILE A 225 -14.75 8.47 9.12
C ILE A 225 -13.51 7.64 8.76
N ASN A 226 -12.81 7.07 9.75
CA ASN A 226 -11.64 6.23 9.50
C ASN A 226 -11.96 4.94 8.74
N HIS A 227 -13.05 4.24 9.09
CA HIS A 227 -13.45 3.03 8.34
C HIS A 227 -13.95 3.39 6.95
N ALA A 228 -14.65 4.51 6.81
CA ALA A 228 -15.09 5.00 5.51
C ALA A 228 -13.90 5.38 4.61
N SER A 229 -12.85 6.01 5.15
CA SER A 229 -11.66 6.37 4.37
C SER A 229 -10.91 5.14 3.86
N GLU A 230 -10.78 4.10 4.68
CA GLU A 230 -10.23 2.80 4.26
C GLU A 230 -11.07 2.17 3.14
N LEU A 231 -12.39 2.07 3.34
CA LEU A 231 -13.31 1.53 2.34
C LEU A 231 -13.22 2.28 1.01
N LEU A 232 -13.32 3.61 1.05
CA LEU A 232 -13.28 4.45 -0.13
C LEU A 232 -11.92 4.35 -0.82
N SER A 233 -10.81 4.48 -0.09
CA SER A 233 -9.46 4.39 -0.66
C SER A 233 -9.21 3.05 -1.35
N LEU A 234 -9.54 1.92 -0.72
CA LEU A 234 -9.30 0.60 -1.29
C LEU A 234 -10.23 0.29 -2.46
N SER A 235 -11.44 0.85 -2.47
CA SER A 235 -12.42 0.64 -3.55
C SER A 235 -12.08 1.41 -4.82
N THR A 236 -11.26 2.46 -4.77
CA THR A 236 -10.95 3.26 -5.98
C THR A 236 -10.31 2.44 -7.10
N LEU A 237 -9.57 1.37 -6.76
CA LEU A 237 -8.84 0.55 -7.73
C LEU A 237 -9.76 -0.06 -8.79
N ASN A 238 -10.82 -0.75 -8.38
CA ASN A 238 -11.71 -1.46 -9.33
C ASN A 238 -13.13 -0.88 -9.40
N CYS A 239 -13.45 0.13 -8.60
CA CYS A 239 -14.76 0.76 -8.55
C CYS A 239 -14.71 2.24 -8.95
N TYR A 240 -13.69 2.67 -9.72
CA TYR A 240 -13.47 4.07 -10.12
C TYR A 240 -14.69 4.70 -10.84
N ASP A 241 -15.46 3.93 -11.61
CA ASP A 241 -16.68 4.45 -12.26
C ASP A 241 -17.74 4.89 -11.24
N ALA A 242 -17.84 4.23 -10.09
CA ALA A 242 -18.76 4.65 -9.03
C ALA A 242 -18.32 5.96 -8.34
N PHE A 243 -17.01 6.22 -8.28
CA PHE A 243 -16.48 7.52 -7.85
C PHE A 243 -16.77 8.63 -8.87
N LYS A 244 -16.78 8.33 -10.18
CA LYS A 244 -17.23 9.29 -11.20
C LYS A 244 -18.70 9.69 -11.02
N GLN A 245 -19.54 8.77 -10.53
CA GLN A 245 -20.95 9.04 -10.20
C GLN A 245 -21.17 9.68 -8.83
N THR A 246 -20.18 9.60 -7.93
CA THR A 246 -20.19 10.23 -6.60
C THR A 246 -18.93 11.09 -6.41
N PRO A 247 -18.80 12.24 -7.12
CA PRO A 247 -17.57 13.05 -7.09
C PRO A 247 -17.15 13.50 -5.69
N SER A 248 -18.13 13.71 -4.80
CA SER A 248 -17.91 14.03 -3.38
C SER A 248 -17.02 13.02 -2.65
N ALA A 249 -17.08 11.74 -3.01
CA ALA A 249 -16.23 10.70 -2.43
C ALA A 249 -14.75 10.87 -2.84
N LEU A 250 -14.50 11.30 -4.08
CA LEU A 250 -13.16 11.63 -4.54
C LEU A 250 -12.68 12.94 -3.91
N ASN A 251 -13.55 13.94 -3.79
CA ASN A 251 -13.26 15.18 -3.07
C ASN A 251 -12.85 14.89 -1.62
N PHE A 252 -13.51 13.96 -0.93
CA PHE A 252 -13.11 13.54 0.42
C PHE A 252 -11.67 13.00 0.45
N LEU A 253 -11.29 12.12 -0.49
CA LEU A 253 -9.92 11.60 -0.56
C LEU A 253 -8.91 12.72 -0.83
N VAL A 254 -9.24 13.71 -1.66
CA VAL A 254 -8.34 14.87 -1.90
C VAL A 254 -8.25 15.76 -0.66
N ALA A 255 -9.37 16.05 0.00
CA ALA A 255 -9.42 16.84 1.22
C ALA A 255 -8.68 16.16 2.38
N GLY A 256 -8.69 14.83 2.43
CA GLY A 256 -7.98 14.04 3.44
C GLY A 256 -6.46 14.26 3.43
N LEU A 257 -5.88 14.79 2.35
CA LEU A 257 -4.48 15.25 2.33
C LEU A 257 -4.21 16.44 3.25
N ARG A 258 -5.24 17.09 3.80
CA ARG A 258 -5.12 18.17 4.79
C ARG A 258 -5.18 17.69 6.24
N SER A 259 -5.42 16.41 6.49
CA SER A 259 -5.44 15.84 7.84
C SER A 259 -4.08 16.01 8.51
N ALA A 260 -4.05 16.24 9.82
CA ALA A 260 -2.85 16.18 10.66
C ALA A 260 -2.22 14.77 10.70
N ASP A 261 -3.02 13.71 10.54
CA ASP A 261 -2.58 12.32 10.59
C ASP A 261 -1.93 11.86 9.27
N TRP A 262 -0.63 11.54 9.33
CA TRP A 262 0.15 11.00 8.20
C TRP A 262 -0.43 9.72 7.60
N ALA A 263 -0.92 8.79 8.43
CA ALA A 263 -1.49 7.54 7.97
C ALA A 263 -2.81 7.79 7.22
N PHE A 264 -3.61 8.73 7.72
CA PHE A 264 -4.83 9.17 7.05
C PHE A 264 -4.52 9.82 5.70
N ARG A 265 -3.59 10.78 5.65
CA ARG A 265 -3.14 11.42 4.40
C ARG A 265 -2.65 10.40 3.38
N CYS A 266 -1.85 9.42 3.81
CA CYS A 266 -1.28 8.41 2.91
C CYS A 266 -2.32 7.38 2.45
N THR A 267 -3.32 7.08 3.26
CA THR A 267 -4.48 6.27 2.86
C THR A 267 -5.26 6.99 1.78
N CYS A 268 -5.54 8.28 1.98
CA CYS A 268 -6.22 9.13 1.00
C CYS A 268 -5.43 9.28 -0.30
N LEU A 269 -4.13 9.59 -0.23
CA LEU A 269 -3.24 9.71 -1.39
C LEU A 269 -3.19 8.40 -2.20
N GLY A 270 -3.03 7.27 -1.52
CA GLY A 270 -3.09 5.96 -2.17
C GLY A 270 -4.41 5.76 -2.92
N GLY A 271 -5.53 6.20 -2.32
CA GLY A 271 -6.87 6.19 -2.91
C GLY A 271 -6.91 6.92 -4.26
N VAL A 272 -6.41 8.15 -4.29
CA VAL A 272 -6.36 8.97 -5.50
C VAL A 272 -5.43 8.37 -6.56
N ILE A 273 -4.31 7.77 -6.18
CA ILE A 273 -3.40 7.09 -7.12
C ILE A 273 -4.09 5.86 -7.75
N ARG A 274 -4.72 5.01 -6.94
CA ARG A 274 -5.39 3.79 -7.40
C ARG A 274 -6.60 4.07 -8.30
N PHE A 275 -7.29 5.20 -8.10
CA PHE A 275 -8.41 5.63 -8.93
C PHE A 275 -8.06 5.69 -10.43
N HIS A 276 -6.80 6.02 -10.76
CA HIS A 276 -6.34 6.18 -12.15
C HIS A 276 -5.76 4.91 -12.77
N ARG A 277 -5.67 3.80 -12.02
CA ARG A 277 -4.90 2.61 -12.42
C ARG A 277 -5.29 2.01 -13.76
N HIS A 278 -6.58 1.99 -14.08
CA HIS A 278 -7.12 1.41 -15.33
C HIS A 278 -6.97 2.34 -16.54
N GLU A 279 -6.86 3.64 -16.32
CA GLU A 279 -6.67 4.65 -17.38
C GLU A 279 -5.20 5.02 -17.56
N ALA A 280 -4.32 4.56 -16.65
CA ALA A 280 -2.93 4.91 -16.64
C ALA A 280 -2.11 4.17 -17.70
N GLU A 281 -1.24 4.92 -18.37
CA GLU A 281 -0.25 4.41 -19.31
C GLU A 281 1.04 4.04 -18.58
N GLY A 282 1.80 3.10 -19.16
CA GLY A 282 3.18 2.89 -18.75
C GLY A 282 4.03 4.12 -19.05
N ASP A 283 5.04 4.37 -18.21
CA ASP A 283 6.01 5.44 -18.46
C ASP A 283 6.72 5.18 -19.80
N THR A 284 6.69 6.16 -20.71
CA THR A 284 7.20 6.03 -22.08
C THR A 284 8.71 5.85 -22.05
N ARG A 285 9.18 4.65 -22.42
CA ARG A 285 10.62 4.34 -22.50
C ARG A 285 11.22 4.64 -23.86
N ASP A 286 10.38 4.78 -24.89
CA ASP A 286 10.82 4.87 -26.27
C ASP A 286 10.75 6.31 -26.76
N MET A 287 11.85 6.77 -27.34
CA MET A 287 11.95 8.05 -28.04
C MET A 287 12.08 7.76 -29.53
N ASP A 288 11.14 8.27 -30.33
CA ASP A 288 11.22 8.20 -31.79
C ASP A 288 12.40 9.07 -32.27
N PRO A 289 13.48 8.47 -32.80
CA PRO A 289 14.68 9.22 -33.18
C PRO A 289 14.40 10.24 -34.29
N ASN A 290 13.49 9.94 -35.21
CA ASN A 290 13.17 10.83 -36.33
C ASN A 290 12.41 12.06 -35.84
N LYS A 291 11.42 11.86 -34.95
CA LYS A 291 10.69 12.99 -34.35
C LYS A 291 11.61 13.85 -33.49
N PHE A 292 12.47 13.23 -32.70
CA PHE A 292 13.45 13.92 -31.87
C PHE A 292 14.41 14.77 -32.74
N MET A 293 15.01 14.17 -33.78
CA MET A 293 15.89 14.91 -34.70
C MET A 293 15.15 16.04 -35.42
N ALA A 294 13.92 15.81 -35.86
CA ALA A 294 13.11 16.84 -36.51
C ALA A 294 12.78 18.00 -35.57
N ALA A 295 12.52 17.72 -34.30
CA ALA A 295 12.27 18.73 -33.27
C ALA A 295 13.49 19.62 -33.03
N ILE A 296 14.66 19.02 -32.80
CA ILE A 296 15.89 19.79 -32.55
C ILE A 296 16.28 20.64 -33.77
N SER A 297 16.08 20.12 -34.98
CA SER A 297 16.36 20.87 -36.22
C SER A 297 15.56 22.17 -36.35
N ARG A 298 14.39 22.27 -35.69
CA ARG A 298 13.52 23.45 -35.73
C ARG A 298 13.95 24.56 -34.77
N ARG A 299 14.94 24.31 -33.90
CA ARG A 299 15.35 25.15 -32.77
C ARG A 299 14.27 25.29 -31.70
N PHE A 300 14.70 25.32 -30.43
CA PHE A 300 13.79 25.50 -29.31
C PHE A 300 13.13 26.89 -29.34
N PRO A 301 11.86 27.01 -28.88
CA PRO A 301 11.24 28.30 -28.57
C PRO A 301 12.12 29.13 -27.64
N SER A 302 12.10 30.46 -27.75
CA SER A 302 13.02 31.35 -27.05
C SER A 302 13.00 31.15 -25.53
N HIS A 303 11.82 31.04 -24.93
CA HIS A 303 11.70 30.86 -23.47
C HIS A 303 12.25 29.52 -22.98
N ILE A 304 12.15 28.45 -23.77
CA ILE A 304 12.79 27.17 -23.47
C ILE A 304 14.30 27.29 -23.65
N ASN A 305 14.73 27.84 -24.79
CA ASN A 305 16.13 28.01 -25.13
C ASN A 305 16.89 28.81 -24.07
N ASP A 306 16.30 29.90 -23.54
CA ASP A 306 16.89 30.71 -22.48
C ASP A 306 17.13 29.91 -21.20
N VAL A 307 16.21 29.01 -20.84
CA VAL A 307 16.36 28.11 -19.68
C VAL A 307 17.47 27.07 -19.91
N LEU A 308 17.55 26.49 -21.11
CA LEU A 308 18.61 25.53 -21.46
C LEU A 308 19.99 26.21 -21.47
N LEU A 309 20.08 27.43 -22.01
CA LEU A 309 21.29 28.24 -22.01
C LEU A 309 21.73 28.60 -20.58
N ALA A 310 20.79 29.02 -19.74
CA ALA A 310 21.07 29.38 -18.34
C ALA A 310 21.57 28.20 -17.51
N TYR A 311 21.10 26.98 -17.81
CA TYR A 311 21.58 25.76 -17.15
C TYR A 311 22.96 25.33 -17.66
N GLY A 312 23.19 25.44 -18.96
CA GLY A 312 24.40 24.96 -19.65
C GLY A 312 24.04 23.91 -20.70
N PRO A 313 24.08 24.26 -22.00
CA PRO A 313 23.62 23.37 -23.08
C PRO A 313 24.32 22.01 -23.12
N GLU A 314 25.63 21.97 -22.87
CA GLU A 314 26.41 20.73 -22.89
C GLU A 314 26.04 19.75 -21.77
N GLN A 315 25.33 20.23 -20.73
CA GLN A 315 24.86 19.42 -19.61
C GLN A 315 23.39 18.99 -19.77
N CYS A 316 22.67 19.53 -20.76
CA CYS A 316 21.27 19.20 -21.02
C CYS A 316 21.13 17.81 -21.68
N GLU A 317 20.05 17.09 -21.35
CA GLU A 317 19.87 15.69 -21.77
C GLU A 317 19.74 15.56 -23.29
N THR A 318 19.11 16.55 -23.93
CA THR A 318 18.95 16.62 -25.39
C THR A 318 20.31 16.60 -26.10
N TYR A 319 21.22 17.51 -25.72
CA TYR A 319 22.53 17.63 -26.36
C TYR A 319 23.45 16.45 -26.00
N MET A 320 23.36 15.96 -24.77
CA MET A 320 24.06 14.75 -24.34
C MET A 320 23.65 13.52 -25.15
N THR A 321 22.35 13.39 -25.44
CA THR A 321 21.80 12.31 -26.27
C THR A 321 22.25 12.44 -27.72
N LEU A 322 22.22 13.64 -28.30
CA LEU A 322 22.75 13.87 -29.67
C LEU A 322 24.23 13.51 -29.79
N LYS A 323 25.03 13.97 -28.82
CA LYS A 323 26.46 13.67 -28.79
C LYS A 323 26.71 12.16 -28.64
N ALA A 324 25.99 11.50 -27.73
CA ALA A 324 26.09 10.06 -27.54
C ALA A 324 25.70 9.27 -28.80
N THR A 325 24.64 9.67 -29.51
CA THR A 325 24.24 9.06 -30.78
C THR A 325 25.32 9.18 -31.84
N ARG A 326 25.93 10.37 -31.97
CA ARG A 326 27.05 10.59 -32.89
C ARG A 326 28.26 9.73 -32.52
N ASP A 327 28.69 9.79 -31.26
CA ASP A 327 29.85 9.04 -30.76
C ASP A 327 29.66 7.52 -30.98
N PHE A 328 28.43 7.03 -30.79
CA PHE A 328 28.07 5.64 -31.03
C PHE A 328 28.11 5.28 -32.52
N GLN A 329 27.55 6.11 -33.39
CA GLN A 329 27.60 5.92 -34.85
C GLN A 329 29.05 5.91 -35.35
N ASP A 330 29.88 6.85 -34.90
CA ASP A 330 31.30 6.93 -35.27
C ASP A 330 32.05 5.65 -34.85
N ALA A 331 31.78 5.13 -33.64
CA ALA A 331 32.36 3.88 -33.16
C ALA A 331 31.91 2.66 -34.00
N MET A 332 30.62 2.56 -34.32
CA MET A 332 30.09 1.49 -35.16
C MET A 332 30.66 1.53 -36.58
N MET A 333 30.74 2.71 -37.19
CA MET A 333 31.33 2.89 -38.52
C MET A 333 32.83 2.59 -38.52
N LYS A 334 33.54 2.90 -37.44
CA LYS A 334 34.96 2.54 -37.31
C LYS A 334 35.14 1.02 -37.24
N CYS A 335 34.32 0.34 -36.44
CA CYS A 335 34.32 -1.12 -36.35
C CYS A 335 33.96 -1.81 -37.67
N ALA A 336 33.06 -1.22 -38.46
CA ALA A 336 32.76 -1.70 -39.81
C ALA A 336 33.98 -1.68 -40.75
N GLN A 337 34.98 -0.83 -40.48
CA GLN A 337 36.20 -0.72 -41.29
C GLN A 337 37.33 -1.61 -40.78
N ASP A 338 37.53 -1.70 -39.47
CA ASP A 338 38.68 -2.38 -38.86
C ASP A 338 38.36 -3.71 -38.17
N HIS A 339 37.07 -4.06 -38.07
CA HIS A 339 36.54 -5.26 -37.41
C HIS A 339 37.01 -5.43 -35.95
N ASP A 340 37.43 -4.34 -35.28
CA ASP A 340 37.99 -4.37 -33.93
C ASP A 340 36.90 -4.26 -32.85
N LEU A 341 36.34 -5.41 -32.48
CA LEU A 341 35.32 -5.53 -31.43
C LEU A 341 35.82 -5.14 -30.04
N TYR A 342 37.13 -5.23 -29.80
CA TYR A 342 37.71 -4.82 -28.53
C TYR A 342 37.67 -3.30 -28.38
N ARG A 343 38.13 -2.58 -29.41
CA ARG A 343 38.04 -1.11 -29.45
C ARG A 343 36.61 -0.63 -29.45
N LEU A 344 35.73 -1.28 -30.20
CA LEU A 344 34.29 -0.97 -30.18
C LEU A 344 33.73 -1.03 -28.76
N GLY A 345 34.03 -2.10 -28.01
CA GLY A 345 33.60 -2.25 -26.62
C GLY A 345 34.10 -1.14 -25.70
N LEU A 346 35.39 -0.79 -25.80
CA LEU A 346 35.99 0.31 -25.04
C LEU A 346 35.36 1.67 -25.37
N SER A 347 34.92 1.87 -26.61
CA SER A 347 34.24 3.10 -27.04
C SER A 347 32.78 3.17 -26.60
N ILE A 348 32.03 2.05 -26.64
CA ILE A 348 30.59 2.04 -26.31
C ILE A 348 30.35 2.15 -24.80
N ALA A 349 31.15 1.49 -23.97
CA ALA A 349 30.85 1.43 -22.53
C ALA A 349 30.76 2.82 -21.84
N PRO A 350 31.65 3.79 -22.13
CA PRO A 350 31.48 5.17 -21.62
C PRO A 350 30.21 5.85 -22.12
N ILE A 351 29.72 5.52 -23.32
CA ILE A 351 28.49 6.08 -23.89
C ILE A 351 27.27 5.55 -23.13
N ILE A 352 27.27 4.26 -22.75
CA ILE A 352 26.22 3.64 -21.92
C ILE A 352 26.01 4.39 -20.62
N LEU A 353 27.09 4.90 -20.03
CA LEU A 353 27.03 5.64 -18.77
C LEU A 353 26.55 7.09 -18.93
N ARG A 354 26.34 7.60 -20.15
CA ARG A 354 25.99 9.01 -20.41
C ARG A 354 24.52 9.26 -20.72
N THR A 355 23.79 8.26 -21.24
CA THR A 355 22.38 8.40 -21.62
C THR A 355 21.70 7.03 -21.71
N GLU A 356 20.36 7.02 -21.56
CA GLU A 356 19.56 5.81 -21.74
C GLU A 356 19.64 5.31 -23.18
N TYR A 357 19.60 6.23 -24.15
CA TYR A 357 19.54 5.95 -25.58
C TYR A 357 20.93 5.78 -26.20
N SER A 358 21.85 5.20 -25.43
CA SER A 358 23.27 5.07 -25.77
C SER A 358 23.57 4.06 -26.88
N VAL A 359 22.66 3.13 -27.15
CA VAL A 359 22.82 2.08 -28.15
C VAL A 359 21.57 2.06 -29.02
N ALA A 360 21.74 2.39 -30.30
CA ALA A 360 20.64 2.36 -31.26
C ALA A 360 20.33 0.92 -31.70
N ASN A 361 19.04 0.61 -31.87
CA ASN A 361 18.59 -0.68 -32.42
C ASN A 361 18.57 -0.63 -33.96
N GLY A 362 19.70 -0.27 -34.56
CA GLY A 362 19.89 -0.15 -36.01
C GLY A 362 20.65 -1.33 -36.61
N MET A 363 20.90 -1.23 -37.91
CA MET A 363 21.72 -2.17 -38.69
C MET A 363 22.45 -1.41 -39.81
N PHE A 364 23.43 -2.05 -40.44
CA PHE A 364 24.08 -1.48 -41.62
C PHE A 364 23.19 -1.67 -42.84
N GLU A 365 22.82 -0.57 -43.49
CA GLU A 365 21.94 -0.57 -44.66
C GLU A 365 22.60 0.17 -45.82
N SER A 366 22.36 -0.29 -47.04
CA SER A 366 22.67 0.43 -48.27
C SER A 366 21.48 0.42 -49.20
N GLU A 367 21.36 1.44 -50.04
CA GLU A 367 20.35 1.48 -51.09
C GLU A 367 20.74 0.54 -52.23
N ASN A 368 19.85 -0.39 -52.57
CA ASN A 368 20.04 -1.26 -53.71
C ASN A 368 19.94 -0.40 -54.99
N PRO A 369 21.00 -0.36 -55.82
CA PRO A 369 21.08 0.54 -56.97
C PRO A 369 20.07 0.22 -58.08
N VAL A 370 19.44 -0.97 -58.06
CA VAL A 370 18.45 -1.40 -59.05
C VAL A 370 17.02 -1.14 -58.56
N THR A 371 16.74 -1.44 -57.28
CA THR A 371 15.37 -1.37 -56.74
C THR A 371 15.09 -0.08 -55.98
N GLY A 372 16.13 0.68 -55.61
CA GLY A 372 16.03 1.85 -54.73
C GLY A 372 15.62 1.50 -53.29
N GLN A 373 15.51 0.22 -52.94
CA GLN A 373 15.13 -0.22 -51.60
C GLN A 373 16.36 -0.27 -50.70
N ARG A 374 16.20 0.09 -49.42
CA ARG A 374 17.24 -0.14 -48.42
C ARG A 374 17.31 -1.61 -48.06
N GLU A 375 18.49 -2.18 -48.21
CA GLU A 375 18.77 -3.57 -47.88
C GLU A 375 19.87 -3.65 -46.83
N ILE A 376 19.78 -4.68 -45.98
CA ILE A 376 20.78 -4.97 -44.95
C ILE A 376 22.06 -5.41 -45.64
N VAL A 377 23.18 -4.80 -45.25
CA VAL A 377 24.50 -5.14 -45.78
C VAL A 377 25.23 -6.05 -44.80
N ASP A 378 25.66 -7.22 -45.29
CA ASP A 378 26.61 -8.04 -44.56
C ASP A 378 28.03 -7.48 -44.75
N ILE A 379 28.58 -6.93 -43.67
CA ILE A 379 29.93 -6.36 -43.63
C ILE A 379 30.94 -7.29 -42.93
N GLY A 380 30.59 -8.57 -42.72
CA GLY A 380 31.48 -9.58 -42.13
C GLY A 380 31.65 -9.46 -40.60
N LEU A 381 30.73 -8.78 -39.92
CA LEU A 381 30.70 -8.71 -38.45
C LEU A 381 29.87 -9.87 -37.86
N PRO A 382 30.13 -10.30 -36.61
CA PRO A 382 29.42 -11.43 -36.00
C PRO A 382 27.99 -11.08 -35.52
N PHE A 383 27.47 -9.93 -35.91
CA PHE A 383 26.14 -9.45 -35.55
C PHE A 383 25.53 -8.66 -36.72
N THR A 384 24.19 -8.70 -36.83
CA THR A 384 23.44 -7.90 -37.79
C THR A 384 22.90 -6.63 -37.14
N MET A 385 22.22 -6.77 -36.00
CA MET A 385 21.71 -5.64 -35.23
C MET A 385 22.82 -5.06 -34.37
N TRP A 386 22.93 -3.73 -34.34
CA TRP A 386 23.96 -3.04 -33.58
C TRP A 386 23.91 -3.33 -32.07
N GLY A 387 22.71 -3.50 -31.51
CA GLY A 387 22.55 -3.88 -30.09
C GLY A 387 23.12 -5.26 -29.75
N ASP A 388 23.20 -6.18 -30.73
CA ASP A 388 23.78 -7.51 -30.53
C ASP A 388 25.31 -7.49 -30.55
N SER A 389 25.94 -6.35 -30.84
CA SER A 389 27.40 -6.17 -30.73
C SER A 389 27.93 -6.25 -29.30
N LEU A 390 27.10 -5.89 -28.29
CA LEU A 390 27.55 -5.70 -26.91
C LEU A 390 28.16 -6.97 -26.29
N PRO A 391 27.52 -8.17 -26.39
CA PRO A 391 28.11 -9.39 -25.85
C PRO A 391 29.38 -9.82 -26.60
N HIS A 392 29.49 -9.54 -27.91
CA HIS A 392 30.70 -9.80 -28.68
C HIS A 392 31.86 -8.90 -28.24
N CYS A 393 31.58 -7.62 -27.99
CA CYS A 393 32.54 -6.67 -27.43
C CYS A 393 33.00 -7.09 -26.03
N ALA A 394 32.06 -7.46 -25.16
CA ALA A 394 32.36 -7.94 -23.81
C ALA A 394 33.25 -9.19 -23.83
N LYS A 395 32.97 -10.13 -24.74
CA LYS A 395 33.82 -11.32 -24.95
C LYS A 395 35.22 -10.95 -25.44
N ALA A 396 35.34 -10.00 -26.37
CA ALA A 396 36.63 -9.55 -26.88
C ALA A 396 37.48 -8.87 -25.78
N ILE A 397 36.87 -8.07 -24.92
CA ILE A 397 37.53 -7.46 -23.74
C ILE A 397 38.01 -8.53 -22.77
N ARG A 398 37.14 -9.49 -22.39
CA ARG A 398 37.53 -10.58 -21.48
C ARG A 398 38.67 -11.43 -22.05
N ALA A 399 38.73 -11.64 -23.36
CA ALA A 399 39.79 -12.40 -24.01
C ALA A 399 41.18 -11.74 -23.90
N LYS A 400 41.27 -10.42 -23.68
CA LYS A 400 42.55 -9.74 -23.39
C LYS A 400 43.07 -10.02 -21.99
N GLY A 401 42.20 -10.48 -21.08
CA GLY A 401 42.58 -10.85 -19.72
C GLY A 401 43.00 -9.69 -18.82
N ASN A 402 42.71 -8.44 -19.17
CA ASN A 402 43.03 -7.27 -18.35
C ASN A 402 41.99 -7.10 -17.22
N PRO A 403 42.37 -7.27 -15.93
CA PRO A 403 41.42 -7.13 -14.82
C PRO A 403 40.81 -5.73 -14.68
N SER A 404 41.51 -4.67 -15.11
CA SER A 404 41.01 -3.30 -15.01
C SER A 404 39.84 -3.01 -15.96
N GLU A 405 39.62 -3.87 -16.95
CA GLU A 405 38.56 -3.74 -17.96
C GLU A 405 37.38 -4.67 -17.69
N ALA A 406 37.43 -5.45 -16.60
CA ALA A 406 36.38 -6.41 -16.27
C ALA A 406 35.01 -5.72 -16.08
N ASP A 407 35.00 -4.53 -15.48
CA ASP A 407 33.76 -3.78 -15.27
C ASP A 407 33.17 -3.24 -16.57
N ILE A 408 34.03 -2.90 -17.55
CA ILE A 408 33.62 -2.47 -18.89
C ILE A 408 32.86 -3.60 -19.60
N ALA A 409 33.40 -4.83 -19.56
CA ALA A 409 32.73 -5.98 -20.13
C ALA A 409 31.37 -6.26 -19.47
N ASP A 410 31.29 -6.14 -18.15
CA ASP A 410 30.03 -6.37 -17.42
C ASP A 410 28.99 -5.27 -17.70
N ILE A 411 29.39 -4.01 -17.85
CA ILE A 411 28.48 -2.91 -18.26
C ILE A 411 27.83 -3.21 -19.62
N LEU A 412 28.61 -3.70 -20.58
CA LEU A 412 28.12 -4.06 -21.92
C LEU A 412 27.07 -5.19 -21.86
N ASP A 413 27.36 -6.26 -21.13
CA ASP A 413 26.42 -7.39 -20.96
C ASP A 413 25.16 -6.98 -20.20
N ILE A 414 25.29 -6.18 -19.13
CA ILE A 414 24.15 -5.66 -18.38
C ILE A 414 23.26 -4.81 -19.28
N LYS A 415 23.83 -3.88 -20.07
CA LYS A 415 23.05 -3.07 -21.01
C LYS A 415 22.34 -3.93 -22.04
N TYR A 416 23.01 -4.96 -22.57
CA TYR A 416 22.38 -5.93 -23.47
C TYR A 416 21.17 -6.61 -22.82
N PHE A 417 21.33 -7.13 -21.60
CA PHE A 417 20.22 -7.77 -20.89
C PHE A 417 19.06 -6.80 -20.63
N ILE A 418 19.34 -5.55 -20.24
CA ILE A 418 18.32 -4.52 -20.06
C ILE A 418 17.56 -4.27 -21.38
N MET A 419 18.29 -4.10 -22.49
CA MET A 419 17.69 -3.88 -23.82
C MET A 419 16.81 -5.04 -24.29
N LYS A 420 17.16 -6.28 -23.92
CA LYS A 420 16.38 -7.49 -24.26
C LYS A 420 15.29 -7.82 -23.21
N ALA A 421 15.00 -6.91 -22.28
CA ALA A 421 14.06 -7.11 -21.18
C ALA A 421 14.38 -8.32 -20.27
N ARG A 422 15.66 -8.74 -20.21
CA ARG A 422 16.19 -9.83 -19.38
C ARG A 422 16.70 -9.29 -18.04
N LEU A 423 15.81 -8.60 -17.32
CA LEU A 423 16.15 -7.92 -16.07
C LEU A 423 16.71 -8.85 -14.99
N PRO A 424 16.20 -10.09 -14.79
CA PRO A 424 16.77 -11.01 -13.80
C PRO A 424 18.25 -11.32 -14.06
N GLU A 425 18.64 -11.53 -15.31
CA GLU A 425 20.03 -11.77 -15.69
C GLU A 425 20.91 -10.53 -15.52
N ALA A 426 20.39 -9.35 -15.90
CA ALA A 426 21.07 -8.07 -15.67
C ALA A 426 21.39 -7.86 -14.19
N VAL A 427 20.41 -8.12 -13.30
CA VAL A 427 20.61 -7.97 -11.85
C VAL A 427 21.53 -9.04 -11.29
N ARG A 428 21.40 -10.30 -11.71
CA ARG A 428 22.31 -11.35 -11.26
C ARG A 428 23.75 -11.00 -11.57
N LEU A 429 24.03 -10.57 -12.80
CA LEU A 429 25.38 -10.14 -13.20
C LEU A 429 25.81 -8.91 -12.39
N ALA A 430 24.96 -7.89 -12.24
CA ALA A 430 25.27 -6.71 -11.43
C ALA A 430 25.62 -7.07 -9.96
N GLN A 431 24.88 -7.99 -9.35
CA GLN A 431 25.13 -8.45 -7.97
C GLN A 431 26.44 -9.24 -7.86
N GLU A 432 26.77 -10.06 -8.86
CA GLU A 432 28.06 -10.75 -8.92
C GLU A 432 29.21 -9.74 -9.07
N SER A 433 29.08 -8.78 -9.97
CA SER A 433 30.10 -7.73 -10.20
C SER A 433 30.25 -6.79 -9.01
N LEU A 434 29.20 -6.52 -8.23
CA LEU A 434 29.28 -5.75 -6.98
C LEU A 434 30.14 -6.40 -5.91
N LYS A 435 30.31 -7.73 -5.93
CA LYS A 435 31.27 -8.41 -5.02
C LYS A 435 32.72 -8.06 -5.34
N ARG A 436 33.00 -7.76 -6.61
CA ARG A 436 34.32 -7.32 -7.09
C ARG A 436 34.51 -5.82 -6.96
N ASN A 437 33.52 -5.03 -7.38
CA ASN A 437 33.54 -3.58 -7.31
C ASN A 437 32.23 -3.03 -6.69
N PRO A 438 32.17 -2.86 -5.36
CA PRO A 438 30.97 -2.36 -4.67
C PRO A 438 30.68 -0.88 -4.93
N HIS A 439 31.64 -0.14 -5.52
CA HIS A 439 31.56 1.29 -5.77
C HIS A 439 31.12 1.65 -7.20
N CYS A 440 30.75 0.67 -8.02
CA CYS A 440 30.21 0.92 -9.35
C CYS A 440 28.71 1.27 -9.28
N ALA A 441 28.38 2.54 -9.47
CA ALA A 441 27.01 3.05 -9.42
C ALA A 441 26.08 2.37 -10.47
N TYR A 442 26.62 1.95 -11.61
CA TYR A 442 25.83 1.31 -12.68
C TYR A 442 25.23 -0.03 -12.25
N TYR A 443 25.96 -0.81 -11.44
CA TYR A 443 25.45 -2.10 -10.94
C TYR A 443 24.33 -1.92 -9.92
N HIS A 444 24.45 -0.89 -9.07
CA HIS A 444 23.35 -0.49 -8.18
C HIS A 444 22.13 -0.06 -9.00
N TYR A 445 22.31 0.77 -10.03
CA TYR A 445 21.23 1.18 -10.93
C TYR A 445 20.54 -0.02 -11.58
N ALA A 446 21.29 -0.96 -12.15
CA ALA A 446 20.72 -2.18 -12.74
C ALA A 446 19.89 -2.97 -11.72
N THR A 447 20.38 -3.09 -10.48
CA THR A 447 19.65 -3.75 -9.38
C THR A 447 18.32 -3.06 -9.08
N THR A 448 18.26 -1.72 -9.20
CA THR A 448 17.02 -0.98 -8.97
C THR A 448 15.91 -1.30 -9.97
N LEU A 449 16.21 -1.89 -11.14
CA LEU A 449 15.24 -2.11 -12.22
C LEU A 449 14.26 -3.26 -11.95
N LEU A 450 14.53 -4.13 -10.97
CA LEU A 450 13.57 -5.14 -10.52
C LEU A 450 12.37 -4.50 -9.79
N ALA A 451 11.26 -5.23 -9.76
CA ALA A 451 10.02 -4.84 -9.10
C ALA A 451 10.01 -5.10 -7.58
N ASP A 452 11.18 -5.20 -6.94
CA ASP A 452 11.31 -5.40 -5.49
C ASP A 452 11.67 -4.05 -4.86
N PRO A 453 10.71 -3.34 -4.23
CA PRO A 453 10.94 -1.99 -3.74
C PRO A 453 11.95 -1.93 -2.58
N VAL A 454 12.02 -2.98 -1.76
CA VAL A 454 13.00 -3.09 -0.66
C VAL A 454 14.42 -3.16 -1.20
N LYS A 455 14.69 -4.10 -2.12
CA LYS A 455 16.01 -4.22 -2.75
C LYS A 455 16.32 -3.01 -3.61
N GLY A 456 15.31 -2.49 -4.30
CA GLY A 456 15.42 -1.33 -5.17
C GLY A 456 15.85 -0.07 -4.42
N LEU A 457 15.22 0.25 -3.28
CA LEU A 457 15.57 1.41 -2.47
C LEU A 457 16.99 1.28 -1.89
N ARG A 458 17.34 0.10 -1.34
CA ARG A 458 18.68 -0.15 -0.81
C ARG A 458 19.76 0.04 -1.87
N ALA A 459 19.54 -0.52 -3.06
CA ALA A 459 20.46 -0.36 -4.18
C ALA A 459 20.55 1.11 -4.61
N ALA A 460 19.43 1.83 -4.71
CA ALA A 460 19.42 3.26 -5.04
C ALA A 460 20.27 4.07 -4.06
N LYS A 461 20.05 3.92 -2.75
CA LYS A 461 20.78 4.64 -1.70
C LYS A 461 22.27 4.27 -1.66
N LYS A 462 22.64 3.00 -1.85
CA LYS A 462 24.05 2.57 -1.96
C LYS A 462 24.72 3.14 -3.22
N GLY A 463 24.02 3.13 -4.35
CA GLY A 463 24.49 3.72 -5.59
C GLY A 463 24.78 5.22 -5.47
N LEU A 464 23.91 5.97 -4.78
CA LEU A 464 24.09 7.41 -4.55
C LEU A 464 25.30 7.72 -3.65
N LYS A 465 25.75 6.78 -2.81
CA LYS A 465 26.98 6.91 -2.00
C LYS A 465 28.27 6.62 -2.80
N CYS A 466 28.18 6.21 -4.07
CA CYS A 466 29.35 5.94 -4.90
C CYS A 466 30.04 7.26 -5.33
N LYS A 467 31.34 7.39 -5.05
CA LYS A 467 32.12 8.62 -5.30
C LYS A 467 32.29 8.95 -6.79
N GLN A 468 32.35 7.93 -7.64
CA GLN A 468 32.51 8.06 -9.09
C GLN A 468 31.22 7.61 -9.76
N THR A 469 30.40 8.56 -10.17
CA THR A 469 29.17 8.32 -10.93
C THR A 469 29.04 9.35 -12.04
N SER A 470 28.46 8.94 -13.16
CA SER A 470 28.04 9.91 -14.18
C SER A 470 26.78 10.65 -13.71
N PRO A 471 26.53 11.88 -14.23
CA PRO A 471 25.28 12.60 -13.98
C PRO A 471 24.04 11.76 -14.35
N PHE A 472 24.10 11.05 -15.48
CA PHE A 472 23.00 10.18 -15.92
C PHE A 472 22.65 9.12 -14.88
N ILE A 473 23.63 8.36 -14.38
CA ILE A 473 23.38 7.30 -13.40
C ILE A 473 22.94 7.88 -12.05
N HIS A 474 23.50 9.02 -11.65
CA HIS A 474 23.09 9.73 -10.44
C HIS A 474 21.60 10.08 -10.47
N PHE A 475 21.12 10.69 -11.57
CA PHE A 475 19.70 11.03 -11.71
C PHE A 475 18.81 9.79 -11.82
N GLN A 476 19.24 8.73 -12.50
CA GLN A 476 18.45 7.48 -12.49
C GLN A 476 18.31 6.90 -11.08
N LEU A 477 19.37 6.90 -10.27
CA LEU A 477 19.32 6.41 -8.90
C LEU A 477 18.41 7.28 -8.02
N LEU A 478 18.45 8.61 -8.13
CA LEU A 478 17.50 9.49 -7.43
C LEU A 478 16.06 9.19 -7.82
N ARG A 479 15.74 9.14 -9.12
CA ARG A 479 14.38 8.85 -9.62
C ARG A 479 13.87 7.48 -9.15
N ARG A 480 14.72 6.45 -9.15
CA ARG A 480 14.36 5.11 -8.65
C ARG A 480 14.24 5.12 -7.12
N GLY A 481 15.07 5.88 -6.42
CA GLY A 481 15.00 6.10 -4.98
C GLY A 481 13.65 6.68 -4.57
N VAL A 482 13.20 7.76 -5.23
CA VAL A 482 11.85 8.33 -5.04
C VAL A 482 10.78 7.26 -5.23
N SER A 483 10.77 6.57 -6.39
CA SER A 483 9.75 5.56 -6.71
C SER A 483 9.61 4.49 -5.63
N HIS A 484 10.72 3.86 -5.23
CA HIS A 484 10.72 2.76 -4.28
C HIS A 484 10.40 3.23 -2.85
N ALA A 485 10.90 4.40 -2.45
CA ALA A 485 10.63 4.97 -1.14
C ALA A 485 9.17 5.42 -1.00
N VAL A 486 8.54 5.96 -2.05
CA VAL A 486 7.11 6.27 -1.99
C VAL A 486 6.26 5.01 -1.86
N GLU A 487 6.55 3.97 -2.64
CA GLU A 487 5.83 2.70 -2.57
C GLU A 487 5.88 2.10 -1.17
N LEU A 488 7.08 2.00 -0.59
CA LEU A 488 7.26 1.51 0.78
C LEU A 488 6.61 2.44 1.82
N GLY A 489 6.77 3.75 1.67
CA GLY A 489 6.23 4.74 2.60
C GLY A 489 4.70 4.69 2.68
N LEU A 490 4.03 4.66 1.52
CA LEU A 490 2.58 4.54 1.43
C LEU A 490 2.09 3.20 1.98
N GLN A 491 2.75 2.10 1.62
CA GLN A 491 2.39 0.77 2.13
C GLN A 491 2.48 0.73 3.65
N LYS A 492 3.60 1.17 4.22
CA LYS A 492 3.86 1.12 5.66
C LYS A 492 2.92 1.99 6.47
N LEU A 493 2.59 3.18 5.98
CA LEU A 493 1.62 4.06 6.65
C LEU A 493 0.18 3.58 6.53
N GLN A 494 -0.18 2.87 5.45
CA GLN A 494 -1.49 2.22 5.33
C GLN A 494 -1.61 0.96 6.22
N GLU A 495 -0.49 0.29 6.50
CA GLU A 495 -0.43 -0.85 7.44
C GLU A 495 -0.27 -0.43 8.90
N ALA A 496 0.17 0.81 9.15
CA ALA A 496 0.44 1.33 10.49
C ALA A 496 -0.83 1.31 11.34
N SER A 497 -0.70 0.81 12.56
CA SER A 497 -1.76 0.88 13.57
C SER A 497 -1.32 1.79 14.70
N ARG A 498 -2.27 2.38 15.42
CA ARG A 498 -1.98 3.20 16.62
C ARG A 498 -1.18 2.48 17.72
N PHE A 499 -0.99 1.15 17.61
CA PHE A 499 -0.32 0.31 18.61
C PHE A 499 0.96 -0.34 18.09
N ASP A 500 1.28 -0.17 16.80
CA ASP A 500 2.53 -0.60 16.19
C ASP A 500 3.13 0.61 15.45
N THR A 501 4.01 1.31 16.14
CA THR A 501 4.62 2.55 15.64
C THR A 501 5.80 2.28 14.70
N VAL A 502 6.29 1.03 14.62
CA VAL A 502 7.43 0.70 13.76
C VAL A 502 7.10 0.91 12.28
N PRO A 503 6.01 0.36 11.71
CA PRO A 503 5.60 0.67 10.35
C PRO A 503 5.35 2.16 10.13
N TRP A 504 4.87 2.87 11.16
CA TRP A 504 4.63 4.30 11.06
C TRP A 504 5.95 5.07 10.89
N HIS A 505 6.95 4.84 11.75
CA HIS A 505 8.27 5.47 11.65
C HIS A 505 8.99 5.12 10.35
N GLU A 506 9.00 3.85 9.96
CA GLU A 506 9.56 3.41 8.66
C GLU A 506 8.88 4.15 7.50
N GLY A 507 7.56 4.25 7.54
CA GLY A 507 6.78 4.91 6.50
C GLY A 507 7.09 6.41 6.38
N VAL A 508 7.16 7.12 7.50
CA VAL A 508 7.57 8.54 7.55
C VAL A 508 9.00 8.72 7.04
N ALA A 509 9.93 7.86 7.46
CA ALA A 509 11.32 7.89 7.01
C ALA A 509 11.44 7.71 5.49
N PHE A 510 10.70 6.75 4.91
CA PHE A 510 10.71 6.54 3.46
C PHE A 510 10.12 7.72 2.68
N LEU A 511 8.97 8.26 3.09
CA LEU A 511 8.37 9.41 2.40
C LEU A 511 9.24 10.67 2.50
N THR A 512 9.86 10.90 3.66
CA THR A 512 10.79 12.02 3.86
C THR A 512 12.01 11.87 2.95
N SER A 513 12.59 10.66 2.88
CA SER A 513 13.67 10.34 1.93
C SER A 513 13.27 10.58 0.47
N ALA A 514 12.05 10.17 0.07
CA ALA A 514 11.55 10.42 -1.28
C ALA A 514 11.38 11.92 -1.56
N PHE A 515 10.99 12.69 -0.56
CA PHE A 515 10.82 14.13 -0.68
C PHE A 515 12.17 14.86 -0.83
N GLU A 516 13.18 14.48 -0.04
CA GLU A 516 14.53 15.04 -0.18
C GLU A 516 15.18 14.66 -1.52
N ASP A 517 15.04 13.40 -1.95
CA ASP A 517 15.53 12.94 -3.25
C ASP A 517 14.82 13.70 -4.40
N SER A 518 13.50 13.93 -4.31
CA SER A 518 12.77 14.68 -5.34
C SER A 518 13.19 16.15 -5.41
N LYS A 519 13.39 16.82 -4.26
CA LYS A 519 13.94 18.18 -4.21
C LYS A 519 15.34 18.26 -4.80
N THR A 520 16.19 17.28 -4.47
CA THR A 520 17.55 17.18 -5.00
C THR A 520 17.53 17.01 -6.51
N TYR A 521 16.66 16.13 -7.02
CA TYR A 521 16.45 15.93 -8.45
C TYR A 521 16.07 17.23 -9.15
N ILE A 522 15.01 17.90 -8.69
CA ILE A 522 14.47 19.12 -9.32
C ILE A 522 15.53 20.24 -9.32
N LYS A 523 16.34 20.31 -8.26
CA LYS A 523 17.39 21.34 -8.12
C LYS A 523 18.58 21.09 -9.06
N GLN A 524 18.98 19.84 -9.24
CA GLN A 524 20.27 19.50 -9.87
C GLN A 524 20.12 18.98 -11.31
N ALA A 525 19.03 18.30 -11.64
CA ALA A 525 18.84 17.70 -12.95
C ALA A 525 18.65 18.75 -14.04
N PRO A 526 19.03 18.43 -15.30
CA PRO A 526 18.75 19.31 -16.41
C PRO A 526 17.25 19.60 -16.56
N PRO A 527 16.87 20.83 -16.95
CA PRO A 527 15.47 21.21 -17.14
C PRO A 527 14.77 20.39 -18.23
N ASP A 528 15.51 19.88 -19.21
CA ASP A 528 15.02 19.00 -20.27
C ASP A 528 15.12 17.51 -19.96
N ASN A 529 15.50 17.14 -18.73
CA ASN A 529 15.59 15.74 -18.36
C ASN A 529 14.20 15.07 -18.42
N ARG A 530 14.11 13.91 -19.08
CA ARG A 530 12.89 13.16 -19.34
C ARG A 530 12.07 12.86 -18.09
N HIS A 531 12.75 12.62 -16.96
CA HIS A 531 12.15 12.29 -15.67
C HIS A 531 11.92 13.52 -14.78
N MET A 532 12.23 14.74 -15.22
CA MET A 532 11.93 15.98 -14.49
C MET A 532 10.44 16.06 -14.12
N LYS A 533 9.57 15.71 -15.07
CA LYS A 533 8.11 15.62 -14.86
C LYS A 533 7.75 14.66 -13.73
N TYR A 534 8.31 13.45 -13.76
CA TYR A 534 8.10 12.43 -12.73
C TYR A 534 8.50 12.92 -11.34
N ALA A 535 9.67 13.55 -11.23
CA ALA A 535 10.13 14.14 -9.98
C ALA A 535 9.21 15.26 -9.49
N LEU A 536 8.70 16.10 -10.40
CA LEU A 536 7.78 17.19 -10.08
C LEU A 536 6.38 16.68 -9.66
N TYR A 537 5.85 15.64 -10.31
CA TYR A 537 4.58 15.01 -9.89
C TYR A 537 4.67 14.54 -8.45
N TRP A 538 5.71 13.77 -8.12
CA TRP A 538 5.91 13.29 -6.76
C TRP A 538 6.25 14.39 -5.78
N ASN A 539 7.02 15.41 -6.17
CA ASN A 539 7.34 16.51 -5.27
C ASN A 539 6.08 17.26 -4.82
N ILE A 540 5.13 17.48 -5.75
CA ILE A 540 3.82 18.06 -5.41
C ILE A 540 3.04 17.16 -4.45
N LEU A 541 2.89 15.88 -4.79
CA LEU A 541 2.12 14.92 -3.98
C LEU A 541 2.75 14.71 -2.59
N LEU A 542 4.07 14.62 -2.51
CA LEU A 542 4.83 14.46 -1.27
C LEU A 542 4.81 15.72 -0.42
N THR A 543 4.83 16.91 -1.03
CA THR A 543 4.65 18.16 -0.28
C THR A 543 3.32 18.14 0.47
N LEU A 544 2.24 17.72 -0.21
CA LEU A 544 0.92 17.60 0.41
C LEU A 544 0.87 16.47 1.45
N ALA A 545 1.47 15.31 1.16
CA ALA A 545 1.48 14.18 2.10
C ALA A 545 2.32 14.44 3.36
N ILE A 546 3.35 15.28 3.29
CA ILE A 546 4.27 15.56 4.40
C ILE A 546 3.81 16.79 5.19
N GLN A 547 3.47 17.88 4.50
CA GLN A 547 3.13 19.17 5.14
C GLN A 547 1.62 19.32 5.41
N GLY A 548 0.77 18.54 4.72
CA GLY A 548 -0.66 18.44 4.98
C GLY A 548 -1.37 19.78 5.20
N PRO A 549 -1.87 20.05 6.42
CA PRO A 549 -2.61 21.27 6.74
C PRO A 549 -1.80 22.57 6.59
N ASP A 550 -0.46 22.52 6.65
CA ASP A 550 0.40 23.70 6.51
C ASP A 550 0.37 24.29 5.09
N ILE A 551 -0.07 23.51 4.09
CA ILE A 551 -0.22 23.99 2.72
C ILE A 551 -1.53 24.77 2.56
N SER A 552 -1.44 25.97 1.97
CA SER A 552 -2.61 26.78 1.67
C SER A 552 -3.59 26.03 0.76
N VAL A 553 -4.90 26.22 1.00
CA VAL A 553 -5.98 25.63 0.19
C VAL A 553 -5.88 25.99 -1.31
N ASN A 554 -5.28 27.13 -1.65
CA ASN A 554 -5.06 27.54 -3.04
C ASN A 554 -3.70 27.11 -3.62
N LEU A 555 -2.92 26.30 -2.90
CA LEU A 555 -1.64 25.72 -3.34
C LEU A 555 -0.58 26.77 -3.73
N ARG A 556 -0.55 27.93 -3.07
CA ARG A 556 0.40 29.03 -3.36
C ARG A 556 1.86 28.59 -3.23
N GLU A 557 2.15 27.74 -2.26
CA GLU A 557 3.47 27.19 -1.97
C GLU A 557 4.01 26.35 -3.14
N LEU A 558 3.10 25.77 -3.95
CA LEU A 558 3.43 24.92 -5.10
C LEU A 558 3.51 25.68 -6.42
N GLU A 559 3.25 26.99 -6.47
CA GLU A 559 3.23 27.75 -7.74
C GLU A 559 4.54 27.63 -8.53
N LYS A 560 5.69 27.69 -7.83
CA LYS A 560 7.00 27.54 -8.45
C LYS A 560 7.15 26.15 -9.09
N THR A 561 6.83 25.10 -8.34
CA THR A 561 6.91 23.71 -8.79
C THR A 561 5.96 23.45 -9.96
N ARG A 562 4.75 24.04 -9.93
CA ARG A 562 3.76 23.95 -11.02
C ARG A 562 4.24 24.62 -12.31
N LYS A 563 4.90 25.78 -12.22
CA LYS A 563 5.50 26.45 -13.39
C LYS A 563 6.65 25.63 -13.98
N GLN A 564 7.48 25.02 -13.12
CA GLN A 564 8.53 24.09 -13.58
C GLN A 564 7.94 22.86 -14.28
N LEU A 565 6.83 22.32 -13.76
CA LEU A 565 6.16 21.18 -14.37
C LEU A 565 5.60 21.52 -15.74
N GLN A 566 4.94 22.68 -15.87
CA GLN A 566 4.47 23.17 -17.15
C GLN A 566 5.62 23.30 -18.17
N LEU A 567 6.75 23.88 -17.77
CA LEU A 567 7.92 23.97 -18.63
C LEU A 567 8.44 22.58 -19.06
N ALA A 568 8.52 21.63 -18.12
CA ALA A 568 8.95 20.26 -18.42
C ALA A 568 7.99 19.55 -19.39
N ASP A 569 6.68 19.78 -19.29
CA ASP A 569 5.67 19.27 -20.23
C ASP A 569 5.82 19.90 -21.62
N GLU A 570 6.05 21.21 -21.70
CA GLU A 570 6.31 21.94 -22.95
C GLU A 570 7.56 21.42 -23.66
N ILE A 571 8.66 21.23 -22.93
CA ILE A 571 9.90 20.66 -23.47
C ILE A 571 9.65 19.25 -24.01
N SER A 572 9.01 18.39 -23.20
CA SER A 572 8.73 17.01 -23.56
C SER A 572 7.88 16.90 -24.83
N THR A 573 6.87 17.75 -24.95
CA THR A 573 6.00 17.83 -26.14
C THR A 573 6.79 18.31 -27.35
N PHE A 574 7.63 19.34 -27.16
CA PHE A 574 8.46 19.89 -28.23
C PHE A 574 9.42 18.84 -28.82
N VAL A 575 10.09 18.06 -27.98
CA VAL A 575 11.06 17.02 -28.42
C VAL A 575 10.40 15.74 -28.94
N GLY A 576 9.06 15.71 -29.05
CA GLY A 576 8.32 14.59 -29.64
C GLY A 576 8.01 13.44 -28.69
N THR A 577 8.18 13.66 -27.38
CA THR A 577 7.84 12.69 -26.32
C THR A 577 6.76 13.30 -25.42
N PRO A 578 5.50 13.40 -25.88
CA PRO A 578 4.44 14.00 -25.06
C PRO A 578 4.35 13.28 -23.70
N PRO A 579 4.11 14.02 -22.60
CA PRO A 579 4.02 13.40 -21.28
C PRO A 579 2.95 12.29 -21.28
N PRO A 580 3.27 11.06 -20.80
CA PRO A 580 2.30 9.97 -20.73
C PRO A 580 1.27 10.20 -19.62
N LYS A 581 0.15 9.48 -19.67
CA LYS A 581 -0.87 9.48 -18.62
C LYS A 581 -0.53 8.48 -17.50
N THR A 582 0.62 8.64 -16.86
CA THR A 582 1.01 7.77 -15.74
C THR A 582 0.11 7.97 -14.52
N ASN A 583 0.04 6.98 -13.61
CA ASN A 583 -0.74 7.07 -12.36
C ASN A 583 -0.40 8.33 -11.56
N GLU A 584 0.89 8.61 -11.42
CA GLU A 584 1.45 9.71 -10.65
C GLU A 584 1.01 11.06 -11.21
N ARG A 585 1.05 11.20 -12.53
CA ARG A 585 0.57 12.40 -13.23
C ARG A 585 -0.92 12.60 -13.02
N LEU A 586 -1.72 11.59 -13.32
CA LEU A 586 -3.18 11.71 -13.23
C LEU A 586 -3.63 12.00 -11.79
N ALA A 587 -2.98 11.38 -10.80
CA ALA A 587 -3.19 11.66 -9.40
C ALA A 587 -2.81 13.11 -9.05
N GLN A 588 -1.64 13.58 -9.47
CA GLN A 588 -1.20 14.96 -9.26
C GLN A 588 -2.15 15.97 -9.90
N GLU A 589 -2.57 15.76 -11.15
CA GLU A 589 -3.54 16.61 -11.86
C GLU A 589 -4.88 16.64 -11.12
N THR A 590 -5.37 15.48 -10.66
CA THR A 590 -6.63 15.35 -9.92
C THR A 590 -6.57 16.09 -8.59
N VAL A 591 -5.50 15.88 -7.81
CA VAL A 591 -5.30 16.57 -6.53
C VAL A 591 -5.26 18.07 -6.75
N VAL A 592 -4.41 18.58 -7.66
CA VAL A 592 -4.28 20.02 -7.90
C VAL A 592 -5.58 20.65 -8.41
N LYS A 593 -6.32 19.94 -9.26
CA LYS A 593 -7.61 20.41 -9.79
C LYS A 593 -8.68 20.51 -8.71
N LEU A 594 -8.79 19.49 -7.85
CA LEU A 594 -9.89 19.38 -6.88
C LEU A 594 -9.58 19.98 -5.51
N TYR A 595 -8.31 20.26 -5.19
CA TYR A 595 -7.86 20.60 -3.82
C TYR A 595 -8.71 21.67 -3.13
N THR A 596 -8.97 22.78 -3.82
CA THR A 596 -9.73 23.91 -3.27
C THR A 596 -11.19 23.54 -2.99
N GLU A 597 -11.86 22.92 -3.96
CA GLU A 597 -13.27 22.52 -3.85
C GLU A 597 -13.45 21.41 -2.79
N ALA A 598 -12.53 20.44 -2.80
CA ALA A 598 -12.47 19.36 -1.83
C ALA A 598 -12.31 19.89 -0.40
N ALA A 599 -11.40 20.84 -0.18
CA ALA A 599 -11.23 21.48 1.12
C ALA A 599 -12.51 22.22 1.55
N GLN A 600 -13.12 23.01 0.66
CA GLN A 600 -14.37 23.71 0.97
C GLN A 600 -15.51 22.75 1.37
N GLU A 601 -15.58 21.58 0.74
CA GLU A 601 -16.61 20.58 1.03
C GLU A 601 -16.36 19.82 2.35
N TRP A 602 -15.11 19.46 2.64
CA TRP A 602 -14.80 18.44 3.66
C TRP A 602 -13.90 18.91 4.81
N GLU A 603 -13.32 20.11 4.77
CA GLU A 603 -12.33 20.57 5.76
C GLU A 603 -12.83 20.48 7.20
N SER A 604 -14.09 20.82 7.47
CA SER A 604 -14.68 20.68 8.81
C SER A 604 -14.71 19.22 9.28
N THR A 605 -14.99 18.28 8.39
CA THR A 605 -15.03 16.84 8.70
C THR A 605 -13.63 16.31 8.97
N ILE A 606 -12.64 16.73 8.16
CA ILE A 606 -11.24 16.33 8.34
C ILE A 606 -10.66 16.87 9.64
N LEU A 607 -10.81 18.18 9.91
CA LEU A 607 -10.30 18.80 11.13
C LEU A 607 -10.95 18.24 12.41
N ASN A 608 -12.24 17.88 12.35
CA ASN A 608 -12.91 17.23 13.48
C ASN A 608 -12.48 15.76 13.68
N ASN A 609 -11.96 15.12 12.63
CA ASN A 609 -11.44 13.75 12.68
C ASN A 609 -10.01 13.68 13.22
N ASP A 610 -9.24 14.76 13.08
CA ASP A 610 -7.88 14.89 13.59
C ASP A 610 -7.89 14.91 15.14
N THR A 611 -7.73 13.74 15.75
CA THR A 611 -7.53 13.60 17.20
C THR A 611 -6.07 13.90 17.58
N GLU A 612 -5.80 14.39 18.79
CA GLU A 612 -4.47 14.71 19.36
C GLU A 612 -3.47 13.52 19.39
N TRP A 613 -3.05 13.03 18.23
CA TRP A 613 -1.93 12.11 18.08
C TRP A 613 -1.00 12.63 17.01
N GLU A 614 -0.21 13.62 17.37
CA GLU A 614 0.98 13.97 16.61
C GLU A 614 2.21 13.71 17.47
N GLU A 615 2.89 12.60 17.20
CA GLU A 615 4.30 12.53 17.51
C GLU A 615 5.04 13.43 16.51
N ILE A 616 5.61 14.51 17.01
CA ILE A 616 6.41 15.43 16.17
C ILE A 616 7.65 14.66 15.71
N VAL A 617 7.67 14.29 14.43
CA VAL A 617 8.86 13.69 13.80
C VAL A 617 9.72 14.81 13.25
N THR A 618 10.97 14.87 13.71
CA THR A 618 11.96 15.77 13.13
C THR A 618 12.64 15.10 11.93
N PRO A 619 13.13 15.87 10.95
CA PRO A 619 13.89 15.34 9.81
C PRO A 619 15.08 14.47 10.23
N GLU A 620 15.75 14.82 11.32
CA GLU A 620 16.90 14.07 11.86
C GLU A 620 16.49 12.67 12.29
N ARG A 621 15.36 12.53 12.99
CA ARG A 621 14.84 11.22 13.40
C ARG A 621 14.44 10.36 12.20
N ALA A 622 13.81 10.97 11.19
CA ALA A 622 13.45 10.25 9.97
C ALA A 622 14.70 9.75 9.20
N GLU A 623 15.81 10.49 9.24
CA GLU A 623 17.09 10.06 8.67
C GLU A 623 17.72 8.91 9.47
N ASP A 624 17.69 8.98 10.80
CA ASP A 624 18.18 7.93 11.69
C ASP A 624 17.39 6.62 11.49
N ASP A 625 16.06 6.70 11.45
CA ASP A 625 15.17 5.55 11.22
C ASP A 625 15.46 4.89 9.85
N LEU A 626 15.67 5.70 8.81
CA LEU A 626 16.07 5.20 7.49
C LEU A 626 17.42 4.50 7.52
N GLN A 627 18.41 5.08 8.21
CA GLN A 627 19.75 4.49 8.29
C GLN A 627 19.74 3.17 9.06
N ALA A 628 18.99 3.07 10.16
CA ALA A 628 18.81 1.83 10.90
C ALA A 628 18.17 0.73 10.02
N TRP A 629 17.14 1.08 9.24
CA TRP A 629 16.53 0.17 8.28
C TRP A 629 17.48 -0.30 7.16
N LEU A 630 18.33 0.61 6.67
CA LEU A 630 19.36 0.29 5.66
C LEU A 630 20.44 -0.66 6.20
N GLU A 631 20.74 -0.58 7.49
CA GLU A 631 21.71 -1.42 8.20
C GLU A 631 21.14 -2.74 8.73
N GLU A 632 19.84 -2.98 8.52
CA GLU A 632 19.10 -4.13 9.10
C GLU A 632 19.15 -4.17 10.64
N LEU A 633 19.43 -3.03 11.27
CA LEU A 633 19.36 -2.87 12.71
C LEU A 633 17.87 -2.79 13.10
N HIS A 634 17.49 -3.55 14.12
CA HIS A 634 16.13 -3.46 14.65
C HIS A 634 16.00 -2.10 15.35
N LEU A 635 15.00 -1.31 14.98
CA LEU A 635 14.67 -0.06 15.66
C LEU A 635 14.36 -0.40 17.13
N ASP A 636 15.10 0.21 18.06
CA ASP A 636 14.98 -0.07 19.50
C ASP A 636 13.56 0.28 19.99
N ASP A 637 12.89 -0.70 20.57
CA ASP A 637 11.51 -0.65 21.05
C ASP A 637 11.47 -0.01 22.46
N PRO A 638 10.87 1.19 22.65
CA PRO A 638 10.58 1.68 23.98
C PRO A 638 9.44 0.85 24.60
N ALA A 639 9.81 -0.29 25.19
CA ALA A 639 9.04 -1.13 26.10
C ALA A 639 7.52 -1.09 25.87
N VAL A 640 7.02 -1.96 24.98
CA VAL A 640 5.60 -2.29 24.77
C VAL A 640 4.84 -2.35 26.10
N LYS A 641 4.19 -1.24 26.46
CA LYS A 641 3.15 -1.25 27.48
C LYS A 641 1.97 -2.04 26.93
N ALA A 642 1.44 -2.95 27.73
CA ALA A 642 0.33 -3.82 27.38
C ALA A 642 -0.80 -3.05 26.65
N ASN A 643 -1.16 -3.53 25.45
CA ASN A 643 -2.24 -3.03 24.60
C ASN A 643 -3.47 -2.57 25.40
N PRO A 644 -3.76 -1.26 25.48
CA PRO A 644 -5.11 -0.78 25.66
C PRO A 644 -5.82 -0.92 24.31
N SER A 645 -6.98 -1.56 24.30
CA SER A 645 -7.88 -1.65 23.15
C SER A 645 -7.98 -0.32 22.37
N CYS A 646 -7.99 -0.40 21.02
CA CYS A 646 -8.64 0.60 20.17
C CYS A 646 -9.92 1.10 20.86
N LEU A 647 -10.17 2.41 20.79
CA LEU A 647 -11.38 3.06 21.29
C LEU A 647 -12.61 2.54 20.54
N HIS A 648 -13.03 1.32 20.84
CA HIS A 648 -14.33 0.79 20.50
C HIS A 648 -15.36 1.49 21.38
N PRO A 649 -16.60 1.72 20.89
CA PRO A 649 -17.72 2.03 21.77
C PRO A 649 -17.72 1.04 22.92
N LYS A 650 -17.68 1.55 24.16
CA LYS A 650 -17.50 0.79 25.40
C LYS A 650 -18.64 -0.20 25.67
N ILE A 651 -18.73 -1.29 24.90
CA ILE A 651 -19.46 -2.52 25.19
C ILE A 651 -18.68 -3.72 24.62
N THR A 652 -17.39 -3.80 24.94
CA THR A 652 -16.72 -5.09 25.05
C THR A 652 -16.02 -5.15 26.41
N SER A 653 -16.66 -5.82 27.37
CA SER A 653 -16.06 -6.21 28.64
C SER A 653 -15.15 -7.44 28.51
N ASN A 654 -14.90 -7.93 27.29
CA ASN A 654 -13.97 -9.04 27.04
C ASN A 654 -12.52 -8.55 26.93
N ASN A 655 -11.97 -8.07 28.05
CA ASN A 655 -10.54 -7.83 28.25
C ASN A 655 -9.75 -9.15 28.42
N VAL A 656 -10.04 -10.16 27.59
CA VAL A 656 -9.42 -11.48 27.72
C VAL A 656 -8.08 -11.48 26.99
N ALA A 657 -6.99 -11.62 27.74
CA ALA A 657 -5.67 -11.87 27.16
C ALA A 657 -5.64 -13.25 26.48
N LEU A 658 -5.85 -13.26 25.16
CA LEU A 658 -5.72 -14.44 24.30
C LEU A 658 -4.34 -14.48 23.65
N TYR A 659 -3.87 -15.68 23.32
CA TYR A 659 -2.66 -15.80 22.49
C TYR A 659 -2.93 -15.22 21.11
N ARG A 660 -1.93 -14.58 20.52
CA ARG A 660 -2.02 -13.97 19.18
C ARG A 660 -0.90 -14.52 18.28
N CYS A 661 -1.14 -14.72 16.99
CA CYS A 661 0.00 -14.96 16.06
C CYS A 661 0.85 -13.69 16.01
N SER A 662 2.17 -13.87 16.08
CA SER A 662 3.14 -12.77 15.99
C SER A 662 3.13 -12.03 14.66
N TRP A 663 2.52 -12.62 13.62
CA TRP A 663 2.45 -12.06 12.28
C TRP A 663 1.06 -11.52 11.91
N CYS A 664 0.00 -12.31 12.04
CA CYS A 664 -1.35 -11.91 11.63
C CYS A 664 -2.23 -11.38 12.78
N GLY A 665 -1.68 -11.28 14.00
CA GLY A 665 -2.35 -10.68 15.17
C GLY A 665 -3.60 -11.40 15.69
N THR A 666 -4.03 -12.48 15.04
CA THR A 666 -5.34 -13.08 15.29
C THR A 666 -5.39 -13.80 16.64
N PRO A 667 -6.38 -13.49 17.51
CA PRO A 667 -6.46 -14.05 18.86
C PRO A 667 -7.14 -15.44 18.91
N SER A 668 -6.66 -16.33 19.78
CA SER A 668 -7.42 -17.52 20.19
C SER A 668 -6.93 -18.11 21.53
N ALA A 669 -7.86 -18.67 22.31
CA ALA A 669 -7.61 -19.26 23.63
C ALA A 669 -6.77 -20.54 23.58
N VAL A 670 -6.77 -21.23 22.43
CA VAL A 670 -6.13 -22.53 22.19
C VAL A 670 -5.00 -22.49 21.16
N LEU A 671 -4.67 -21.31 20.61
CA LEU A 671 -3.60 -21.14 19.63
C LEU A 671 -2.24 -21.45 20.28
N ARG A 672 -1.56 -22.52 19.82
CA ARG A 672 -0.20 -22.87 20.26
C ARG A 672 0.87 -22.52 19.23
N LYS A 673 0.50 -22.53 17.94
CA LYS A 673 1.31 -22.15 16.78
C LYS A 673 0.34 -21.69 15.69
N CYS A 674 0.67 -20.64 14.94
CA CYS A 674 -0.08 -20.27 13.75
C CYS A 674 0.26 -21.22 12.59
N SER A 675 -0.74 -21.64 11.81
CA SER A 675 -0.51 -22.47 10.62
C SER A 675 0.32 -21.77 9.53
N ARG A 676 0.30 -20.44 9.50
CA ARG A 676 1.06 -19.61 8.54
C ARG A 676 2.41 -19.16 9.09
N CYS A 677 2.41 -18.56 10.28
CA CYS A 677 3.60 -17.94 10.88
C CYS A 677 4.41 -18.87 11.79
N GLY A 678 3.86 -20.03 12.20
CA GLY A 678 4.51 -20.98 13.11
C GLY A 678 4.65 -20.52 14.57
N GLN A 679 4.41 -19.23 14.84
CA GLN A 679 4.71 -18.56 16.11
C GLN A 679 3.44 -17.98 16.78
N THR A 680 3.51 -17.78 18.10
CA THR A 680 2.45 -17.17 18.91
C THR A 680 3.07 -16.35 20.04
N ARG A 681 2.46 -15.21 20.37
CA ARG A 681 2.75 -14.38 21.56
C ARG A 681 1.69 -14.63 22.63
#